data_AF-A0AAN7Y478-F1
#
_entry.id   AF-A0AAN7Y478-F1
#
_cell.length_a   1.000
_cell.length_b   1.000
_cell.length_c   1.000
_cell.angle_alpha   90.00
_cell.angle_beta   90.00
_cell.angle_gamma   90.00
#
_symmetry.space_group_name_H-M   'P 1'
#
loop_
_entity.id
_entity.type
_entity.pdbx_description
1 polymer ?
#
loop_
_entity_poly.entity_id
_entity_poly.type
_entity_poly.pdbx_seq_one_letter_code
_entity_poly.pdbx_strand_id
1 'polypeptide(L)'
;MSCKSTKVAPSVDFDHSCSDSVEYLTLNFGPFETVHRWRRLPPCDEFVGARRSKHTVVAYRDAIYVFGGDNGKNMLNDLLRFDVKDCSWCRAFTTGTPPAPRYHHSAVVYGSSMFVFGGYTGDIYSNSNLKNKNDLFEYKFATGQWTEWKVEGSLPVARSAHGATVYSDKLWIFAGYDGNARLNDMWTINLQDREHACWEEIDQSGEIPPSCCNFPVAVCRDKMFVFSGQSGAKITNNLFQFEFKGHMWTRIPTEHLLRGSPPPPQRRYGHTMVAFDRHLYVFGGAADNTLPNELHCYDVDSQSWEVIHPSMDSEMPSGRLFHAAAVIQDAMYIFGGTVDNNVRSGEMYRFQFSCYPQCTLHEDYGKLWENRQFCDVEFILGEREERVLGHIAIVTARCQWLRKKILQAWDRQRQKTKQDSGEDSDDGAAGAPRDFPAGNRPMLEVCIREAEAQPFEVLMQFLYTDKIQYPRRGHVQDVLLIMDVYKLALSFQLSRLEQLCVQYIEASVDLQNVLSVCENANKLQLDQLKEHCLNFVVKESHFNQVIMTKEFERLSTPLIVEIVRRKQQPPLRLYSDQPVDIGTSLVQDMKAYLEGGGLEFCDIVLLLDGHPRPCSQSHTGSPVQLLRGDVPLLHARRRSGEHLHRYLFAAPYYYGFSNNRLQAYCKQNLEMNVTVENVLQILEAADKTQALDMKKHCLHIIVHQFIKVSKLPNLRSLSQLLLLDIIESLATHISDKQCAEMGSDI
;
A
#
# COMPACT_ATOMS: atom_id res chain seq x y z
N MET A 1 72.44 31.98 16.31
CA MET A 1 72.77 30.62 16.82
C MET A 1 71.58 29.71 16.54
N SER A 2 71.86 28.53 15.94
CA SER A 2 71.09 27.27 15.84
C SER A 2 69.54 27.27 15.82
N CYS A 3 68.83 26.86 14.75
CA CYS A 3 68.55 25.49 14.23
C CYS A 3 67.73 24.52 15.12
N LYS A 4 66.52 24.19 14.60
CA LYS A 4 65.81 22.88 14.45
C LYS A 4 65.31 22.08 15.68
N SER A 5 63.99 21.77 15.74
CA SER A 5 63.36 20.52 15.24
C SER A 5 62.10 20.07 16.02
N THR A 6 60.98 19.87 15.31
CA THR A 6 59.91 18.83 15.42
C THR A 6 59.49 18.22 16.77
N LYS A 7 58.17 18.16 17.04
CA LYS A 7 57.36 16.90 17.20
C LYS A 7 55.88 17.16 17.60
N VAL A 8 54.98 16.54 16.82
CA VAL A 8 53.78 15.76 17.20
C VAL A 8 52.79 16.36 18.21
N ALA A 9 51.55 16.59 17.75
CA ALA A 9 50.37 16.78 18.60
C ALA A 9 49.88 15.41 19.14
N PRO A 10 49.63 15.25 20.45
CA PRO A 10 49.06 14.04 21.01
C PRO A 10 47.53 14.05 21.04
N SER A 11 47.00 12.82 21.12
CA SER A 11 45.62 12.36 21.20
C SER A 11 44.72 13.14 22.16
N VAL A 12 43.46 13.35 21.75
CA VAL A 12 42.38 13.75 22.65
C VAL A 12 41.56 12.51 22.96
N ASP A 13 41.71 12.02 24.19
CA ASP A 13 40.82 11.06 24.83
C ASP A 13 39.43 11.68 24.94
N PHE A 14 38.39 10.96 24.50
CA PHE A 14 37.00 11.38 24.71
C PHE A 14 36.58 11.01 26.14
N ASP A 15 36.63 12.01 27.01
CA ASP A 15 36.11 11.94 28.38
C ASP A 15 34.59 11.77 28.39
N HIS A 16 34.14 10.80 29.19
CA HIS A 16 32.74 10.57 29.53
C HIS A 16 32.25 11.65 30.52
N SER A 17 31.75 12.76 30.00
CA SER A 17 30.91 13.67 30.79
C SER A 17 29.94 14.45 29.89
N CYS A 18 28.80 13.84 29.55
CA CYS A 18 27.64 14.60 29.09
C CYS A 18 26.64 14.67 30.24
N SER A 19 26.53 15.88 30.76
CA SER A 19 25.60 16.38 31.77
C SER A 19 24.14 16.07 31.43
N ASP A 20 23.38 15.82 32.50
CA ASP A 20 21.94 15.80 32.61
C ASP A 20 21.26 16.91 31.79
N SER A 21 20.50 16.51 30.76
CA SER A 21 19.22 17.08 30.31
C SER A 21 18.94 16.63 28.86
N VAL A 22 18.76 15.33 28.63
CA VAL A 22 18.06 14.87 27.42
C VAL A 22 16.58 14.86 27.79
N GLU A 23 15.84 15.87 27.35
CA GLU A 23 14.38 15.79 27.32
C GLU A 23 14.01 14.60 26.44
N TYR A 24 13.72 13.46 27.07
CA TYR A 24 13.12 12.33 26.39
C TYR A 24 11.74 12.79 25.92
N LEU A 25 11.58 12.96 24.60
CA LEU A 25 10.30 13.24 23.95
C LEU A 25 9.31 12.14 24.38
N THR A 26 8.44 12.45 25.34
CA THR A 26 7.35 11.59 25.76
C THR A 26 6.34 11.51 24.61
N LEU A 27 6.37 10.40 23.88
CA LEU A 27 5.33 10.04 22.93
C LEU A 27 4.09 9.59 23.73
N ASN A 28 2.94 10.22 23.47
CA ASN A 28 1.68 9.91 24.12
C ASN A 28 0.90 8.98 23.17
N PHE A 29 0.91 7.66 23.43
CA PHE A 29 0.54 6.66 22.41
C PHE A 29 -0.94 6.25 22.35
N GLY A 30 -1.84 6.89 23.10
CA GLY A 30 -3.27 6.52 23.08
C GLY A 30 -3.54 5.06 23.51
N PRO A 31 -4.81 4.62 23.51
CA PRO A 31 -5.17 3.23 23.79
C PRO A 31 -4.74 2.29 22.65
N PHE A 32 -4.15 1.16 23.02
CA PHE A 32 -3.53 0.19 22.09
C PHE A 32 -4.59 -0.73 21.46
N GLU A 33 -4.58 -0.87 20.13
CA GLU A 33 -5.47 -1.79 19.41
C GLU A 33 -4.74 -2.52 18.27
N THR A 34 -4.93 -3.84 18.18
CA THR A 34 -4.30 -4.69 17.16
C THR A 34 -4.68 -4.22 15.76
N VAL A 35 -3.69 -3.97 14.90
CA VAL A 35 -3.94 -3.57 13.51
C VAL A 35 -4.64 -4.67 12.73
N HIS A 36 -5.43 -4.26 11.73
CA HIS A 36 -6.21 -5.15 10.87
C HIS A 36 -7.19 -6.04 11.64
N ARG A 37 -7.56 -5.64 12.85
CA ARG A 37 -8.53 -6.35 13.67
C ARG A 37 -9.93 -5.85 13.36
N TRP A 38 -10.83 -6.78 13.08
CA TRP A 38 -12.27 -6.53 13.11
C TRP A 38 -12.82 -6.81 14.51
N ARG A 39 -13.67 -5.91 15.00
CA ARG A 39 -14.41 -6.07 16.26
C ARG A 39 -15.88 -5.80 16.02
N ARG A 40 -16.75 -6.68 16.50
CA ARG A 40 -18.19 -6.41 16.51
C ARG A 40 -18.49 -5.42 17.63
N LEU A 41 -19.25 -4.39 17.29
CA LEU A 41 -19.73 -3.40 18.24
C LEU A 41 -21.19 -3.71 18.63
N PRO A 42 -21.70 -3.11 19.73
CA PRO A 42 -23.07 -3.28 20.14
C PRO A 42 -24.04 -3.03 18.97
N PRO A 43 -24.90 -4.00 18.64
CA PRO A 43 -25.82 -3.86 17.52
C PRO A 43 -26.87 -2.80 17.84
N CYS A 44 -27.37 -2.15 16.80
CA CYS A 44 -28.49 -1.23 16.93
C CYS A 44 -29.80 -2.03 16.89
N ASP A 45 -30.13 -2.82 17.92
CA ASP A 45 -31.38 -3.63 17.89
C ASP A 45 -32.58 -2.95 18.57
N GLU A 46 -32.34 -1.91 19.36
CA GLU A 46 -33.36 -1.27 20.20
C GLU A 46 -34.32 -0.33 19.43
N PHE A 47 -33.94 0.11 18.22
CA PHE A 47 -34.72 1.07 17.45
C PHE A 47 -35.50 0.40 16.32
N VAL A 48 -36.78 0.74 16.20
CA VAL A 48 -37.63 0.30 15.07
C VAL A 48 -37.00 0.75 13.75
N GLY A 49 -36.72 -0.19 12.85
CA GLY A 49 -36.08 0.08 11.56
C GLY A 49 -34.56 0.18 11.61
N ALA A 50 -33.92 -0.17 12.73
CA ALA A 50 -32.46 -0.15 12.81
C ALA A 50 -31.77 -1.16 11.89
N ARG A 51 -32.41 -2.30 11.60
CA ARG A 51 -32.01 -3.21 10.53
C ARG A 51 -32.31 -2.56 9.19
N ARG A 52 -31.28 -2.10 8.48
CA ARG A 52 -31.45 -1.30 7.26
C ARG A 52 -30.33 -1.48 6.23
N SER A 53 -30.63 -1.18 4.98
CA SER A 53 -29.66 -1.08 3.89
C SER A 53 -29.92 0.15 3.02
N LYS A 54 -28.99 0.47 2.10
CA LYS A 54 -29.06 1.63 1.18
C LYS A 54 -29.19 3.00 1.87
N HIS A 55 -28.77 3.04 3.14
CA HIS A 55 -28.68 4.24 3.97
C HIS A 55 -27.31 4.88 3.79
N THR A 56 -27.11 6.03 4.41
CA THR A 56 -25.79 6.68 4.48
C THR A 56 -25.27 6.69 5.91
N VAL A 57 -23.95 6.68 6.04
CA VAL A 57 -23.23 6.82 7.30
C VAL A 57 -22.23 7.95 7.14
N VAL A 58 -22.19 8.87 8.10
CA VAL A 58 -21.17 9.92 8.16
C VAL A 58 -20.53 9.97 9.53
N ALA A 59 -19.25 10.33 9.57
CA ALA A 59 -18.51 10.59 10.80
C ALA A 59 -18.49 12.09 11.11
N TYR A 60 -18.79 12.46 12.35
CA TYR A 60 -18.57 13.82 12.84
C TYR A 60 -18.07 13.78 14.28
N ARG A 61 -16.83 14.27 14.47
CA ARG A 61 -16.08 14.13 15.74
C ARG A 61 -15.99 12.64 16.14
N ASP A 62 -16.30 12.31 17.39
CA ASP A 62 -16.22 10.96 17.94
C ASP A 62 -17.56 10.18 17.82
N ALA A 63 -18.37 10.48 16.81
CA ALA A 63 -19.68 9.87 16.62
C ALA A 63 -19.97 9.53 15.15
N ILE A 64 -20.69 8.43 14.97
CA ILE A 64 -21.19 7.95 13.69
C ILE A 64 -22.68 8.28 13.59
N TYR A 65 -23.10 8.89 12.48
CA TYR A 65 -24.51 9.22 12.19
C TYR A 65 -25.02 8.38 11.03
N VAL A 66 -26.21 7.79 11.20
CA VAL A 66 -26.87 6.93 10.21
C VAL A 66 -28.17 7.60 9.79
N PHE A 67 -28.36 7.83 8.48
CA PHE A 67 -29.55 8.47 7.95
C PHE A 67 -30.22 7.64 6.83
N GLY A 68 -31.55 7.54 6.93
CA GLY A 68 -32.42 6.95 5.91
C GLY A 68 -32.21 5.45 5.64
N GLY A 69 -32.43 5.03 4.40
CA GLY A 69 -32.39 3.64 3.94
C GLY A 69 -33.74 2.93 3.96
N ASP A 70 -33.73 1.61 3.77
CA ASP A 70 -34.91 0.76 3.91
C ASP A 70 -34.70 -0.38 4.91
N ASN A 71 -35.77 -0.74 5.62
CA ASN A 71 -35.81 -1.91 6.51
C ASN A 71 -36.51 -3.12 5.89
N GLY A 72 -36.68 -3.14 4.56
CA GLY A 72 -37.45 -4.14 3.83
C GLY A 72 -38.98 -3.97 3.86
N LYS A 73 -39.50 -3.02 4.66
CA LYS A 73 -40.93 -2.65 4.70
C LYS A 73 -41.17 -1.20 4.32
N ASN A 74 -40.46 -0.28 4.96
CA ASN A 74 -40.62 1.15 4.79
C ASN A 74 -39.27 1.80 4.48
N MET A 75 -39.32 2.92 3.74
CA MET A 75 -38.22 3.87 3.69
C MET A 75 -38.14 4.63 5.01
N LEU A 76 -36.95 5.09 5.37
CA LEU A 76 -36.68 5.75 6.65
C LEU A 76 -36.17 7.18 6.44
N ASN A 77 -36.38 8.05 7.43
CA ASN A 77 -35.78 9.39 7.55
C ASN A 77 -35.36 9.71 8.99
N ASP A 78 -35.22 8.69 9.84
CA ASP A 78 -34.67 8.86 11.17
C ASP A 78 -33.15 9.07 11.10
N LEU A 79 -32.61 9.77 12.10
CA LEU A 79 -31.19 10.01 12.27
C LEU A 79 -30.73 9.30 13.55
N LEU A 80 -30.00 8.21 13.39
CA LEU A 80 -29.40 7.48 14.50
C LEU A 80 -27.97 7.98 14.72
N ARG A 81 -27.53 7.98 15.97
CA ARG A 81 -26.17 8.34 16.37
C ARG A 81 -25.59 7.21 17.21
N PHE A 82 -24.39 6.78 16.87
CA PHE A 82 -23.56 5.92 17.71
C PHE A 82 -22.42 6.76 18.28
N ASP A 83 -22.31 6.79 19.61
CA ASP A 83 -21.19 7.41 20.29
C ASP A 83 -20.04 6.40 20.44
N VAL A 84 -18.87 6.73 19.89
CA VAL A 84 -17.74 5.80 19.86
C VAL A 84 -17.15 5.59 21.26
N LYS A 85 -17.12 6.62 22.10
CA LYS A 85 -16.54 6.53 23.44
C LYS A 85 -17.41 5.69 24.36
N ASP A 86 -18.71 5.95 24.32
CA ASP A 86 -19.67 5.24 25.17
C ASP A 86 -20.10 3.88 24.58
N CYS A 87 -19.71 3.59 23.34
CA CYS A 87 -20.13 2.41 22.58
C CYS A 87 -21.66 2.21 22.61
N SER A 88 -22.42 3.31 22.50
CA SER A 88 -23.86 3.30 22.69
C SER A 88 -24.62 3.99 21.57
N TRP A 89 -25.85 3.54 21.34
CA TRP A 89 -26.75 4.08 20.33
C TRP A 89 -27.77 5.03 20.93
N CYS A 90 -28.07 6.12 20.23
CA CYS A 90 -29.17 7.02 20.54
C CYS A 90 -29.80 7.57 19.26
N ARG A 91 -30.99 8.17 19.39
CA ARG A 91 -31.54 9.01 18.32
C ARG A 91 -30.90 10.39 18.40
N ALA A 92 -30.40 10.88 17.27
CA ALA A 92 -29.90 12.24 17.20
C ALA A 92 -31.04 13.24 17.42
N PHE A 93 -30.75 14.34 18.09
CA PHE A 93 -31.70 15.43 18.26
C PHE A 93 -31.98 16.08 16.90
N THR A 94 -33.26 16.26 16.55
CA THR A 94 -33.67 16.86 15.28
C THR A 94 -34.72 17.93 15.49
N THR A 95 -34.56 19.06 14.79
CA THR A 95 -35.53 20.15 14.67
C THR A 95 -35.64 20.59 13.21
N GLY A 96 -36.66 21.39 12.90
CA GLY A 96 -36.97 21.74 11.51
C GLY A 96 -37.62 20.56 10.76
N THR A 97 -37.61 20.64 9.43
CA THR A 97 -38.24 19.64 8.56
C THR A 97 -37.15 18.75 7.93
N PRO A 98 -37.02 17.48 8.34
CA PRO A 98 -36.06 16.58 7.74
C PRO A 98 -36.47 16.21 6.30
N PRO A 99 -35.54 15.69 5.48
CA PRO A 99 -35.87 15.12 4.19
C PRO A 99 -36.95 14.02 4.31
N ALA A 100 -37.79 13.89 3.29
CA ALA A 100 -38.74 12.77 3.21
C ALA A 100 -38.02 11.40 3.27
N PRO A 101 -38.69 10.34 3.78
CA PRO A 101 -38.14 8.98 3.82
C PRO A 101 -37.53 8.53 2.50
N ARG A 102 -36.27 8.09 2.53
CA ARG A 102 -35.49 7.86 1.32
C ARG A 102 -34.37 6.83 1.45
N TYR A 103 -34.01 6.20 0.33
CA TYR A 103 -32.84 5.34 0.19
C TYR A 103 -32.01 5.70 -1.06
N HIS A 104 -30.77 5.21 -1.14
CA HIS A 104 -29.83 5.52 -2.23
C HIS A 104 -29.57 7.03 -2.43
N HIS A 105 -29.76 7.83 -1.38
CA HIS A 105 -29.27 9.21 -1.32
C HIS A 105 -27.77 9.19 -0.96
N SER A 106 -27.10 10.32 -1.11
CA SER A 106 -25.75 10.52 -0.58
C SER A 106 -25.78 11.44 0.63
N ALA A 107 -24.78 11.30 1.51
CA ALA A 107 -24.55 12.21 2.61
C ALA A 107 -23.05 12.46 2.76
N VAL A 108 -22.69 13.71 3.02
CA VAL A 108 -21.29 14.15 3.23
C VAL A 108 -21.22 15.13 4.39
N VAL A 109 -20.04 15.32 4.96
CA VAL A 109 -19.81 16.30 6.02
C VAL A 109 -18.94 17.42 5.50
N TYR A 110 -19.35 18.65 5.78
CA TYR A 110 -18.58 19.85 5.52
C TYR A 110 -18.69 20.79 6.73
N GLY A 111 -17.55 21.20 7.28
CA GLY A 111 -17.49 22.00 8.51
C GLY A 111 -18.23 21.31 9.67
N SER A 112 -19.26 21.98 10.20
CA SER A 112 -20.11 21.48 11.30
C SER A 112 -21.49 21.01 10.85
N SER A 113 -21.64 20.66 9.57
CA SER A 113 -22.92 20.27 8.98
C SER A 113 -22.79 18.99 8.15
N MET A 114 -23.87 18.21 8.13
CA MET A 114 -24.07 17.11 7.19
C MET A 114 -24.96 17.60 6.04
N PHE A 115 -24.59 17.27 4.82
CA PHE A 115 -25.36 17.57 3.62
C PHE A 115 -25.90 16.27 3.02
N VAL A 116 -27.20 16.25 2.70
CA VAL A 116 -27.90 15.10 2.10
C VAL A 116 -28.45 15.50 0.74
N PHE A 117 -28.16 14.71 -0.29
CA PHE A 117 -28.61 15.00 -1.66
C PHE A 117 -29.31 13.80 -2.31
N GLY A 118 -30.46 14.09 -2.94
CA GLY A 118 -31.18 13.18 -3.82
C GLY A 118 -31.71 11.90 -3.18
N GLY A 119 -31.71 10.81 -3.95
CA GLY A 119 -32.25 9.49 -3.56
C GLY A 119 -33.69 9.25 -3.98
N TYR A 120 -34.20 8.06 -3.67
CA TYR A 120 -35.59 7.66 -3.92
C TYR A 120 -36.49 7.99 -2.76
N THR A 121 -37.69 8.50 -3.05
CA THR A 121 -38.79 8.67 -2.10
C THR A 121 -40.03 7.95 -2.61
N GLY A 122 -40.91 7.45 -1.72
CA GLY A 122 -42.15 6.78 -2.09
C GLY A 122 -42.42 5.51 -1.27
N ASP A 123 -43.20 4.60 -1.84
CA ASP A 123 -43.51 3.28 -1.26
C ASP A 123 -42.63 2.19 -1.90
N ILE A 124 -42.01 1.35 -1.08
CA ILE A 124 -41.13 0.25 -1.49
C ILE A 124 -41.88 -0.81 -2.30
N TYR A 125 -43.17 -1.02 -2.03
CA TYR A 125 -43.95 -2.06 -2.71
C TYR A 125 -44.61 -1.58 -4.01
N SER A 126 -44.53 -0.28 -4.29
CA SER A 126 -45.19 0.34 -5.43
C SER A 126 -44.20 1.10 -6.30
N ASN A 127 -43.72 0.43 -7.36
CA ASN A 127 -42.81 1.04 -8.34
C ASN A 127 -43.39 2.30 -8.99
N SER A 128 -44.72 2.44 -9.09
CA SER A 128 -45.38 3.61 -9.66
C SER A 128 -45.24 4.89 -8.81
N ASN A 129 -44.90 4.75 -7.52
CA ASN A 129 -44.78 5.87 -6.59
C ASN A 129 -43.33 6.24 -6.26
N LEU A 130 -42.35 5.50 -6.79
CA LEU A 130 -40.93 5.80 -6.60
C LEU A 130 -40.53 7.03 -7.41
N LYS A 131 -40.01 8.06 -6.73
CA LYS A 131 -39.55 9.30 -7.35
C LYS A 131 -38.14 9.62 -6.89
N ASN A 132 -37.24 9.83 -7.84
CA ASN A 132 -35.94 10.43 -7.58
C ASN A 132 -36.10 11.88 -7.13
N LYS A 133 -35.15 12.36 -6.34
CA LYS A 133 -35.04 13.75 -5.89
C LYS A 133 -33.69 14.34 -6.29
N ASN A 134 -33.63 15.66 -6.37
CA ASN A 134 -32.42 16.49 -6.48
C ASN A 134 -32.41 17.59 -5.40
N ASP A 135 -33.13 17.37 -4.29
CA ASP A 135 -33.14 18.27 -3.16
C ASP A 135 -31.83 18.17 -2.37
N LEU A 136 -31.37 19.31 -1.84
CA LEU A 136 -30.18 19.40 -0.99
C LEU A 136 -30.62 19.85 0.41
N PHE A 137 -30.30 19.04 1.42
CA PHE A 137 -30.60 19.34 2.81
C PHE A 137 -29.33 19.47 3.64
N GLU A 138 -29.32 20.43 4.55
CA GLU A 138 -28.28 20.61 5.55
C GLU A 138 -28.83 20.23 6.94
N TYR A 139 -28.06 19.44 7.68
CA TYR A 139 -28.26 19.17 9.10
C TYR A 139 -27.10 19.75 9.89
N LYS A 140 -27.37 20.70 10.78
CA LYS A 140 -26.37 21.30 11.66
C LYS A 140 -26.19 20.45 12.90
N PHE A 141 -25.01 19.83 13.06
CA PHE A 141 -24.75 18.92 14.19
C PHE A 141 -24.88 19.61 15.56
N ALA A 142 -24.53 20.89 15.66
CA ALA A 142 -24.57 21.62 16.92
C ALA A 142 -25.99 21.91 17.43
N THR A 143 -26.94 22.18 16.53
CA THR A 143 -28.32 22.58 16.88
C THR A 143 -29.34 21.49 16.60
N GLY A 144 -28.98 20.46 15.83
CA GLY A 144 -29.88 19.44 15.34
C GLY A 144 -30.86 19.94 14.28
N GLN A 145 -30.64 21.13 13.70
CA GLN A 145 -31.60 21.73 12.77
C GLN A 145 -31.40 21.21 11.35
N TRP A 146 -32.50 20.72 10.75
CA TRP A 146 -32.60 20.44 9.33
C TRP A 146 -33.05 21.68 8.55
N THR A 147 -32.44 21.91 7.39
CA THR A 147 -32.79 23.01 6.51
C THR A 147 -32.60 22.63 5.05
N GLU A 148 -33.64 22.81 4.22
CA GLU A 148 -33.56 22.61 2.78
C GLU A 148 -32.86 23.80 2.10
N TRP A 149 -31.85 23.54 1.29
CA TRP A 149 -31.22 24.53 0.43
C TRP A 149 -32.02 24.64 -0.88
N LYS A 150 -32.73 25.75 -1.03
CA LYS A 150 -33.44 26.08 -2.26
C LYS A 150 -32.50 26.85 -3.18
N VAL A 151 -31.99 26.15 -4.18
CA VAL A 151 -31.06 26.69 -5.18
C VAL A 151 -31.82 26.92 -6.48
N GLU A 152 -31.62 28.09 -7.08
CA GLU A 152 -32.21 28.45 -8.37
C GLU A 152 -31.22 28.25 -9.53
N GLY A 153 -31.72 28.21 -10.77
CA GLY A 153 -30.89 28.08 -11.97
C GLY A 153 -30.82 26.67 -12.54
N SER A 154 -29.69 26.32 -13.15
CA SER A 154 -29.46 24.97 -13.69
C SER A 154 -29.27 23.99 -12.54
N LEU A 155 -30.02 22.89 -12.54
CA LEU A 155 -29.99 21.90 -11.47
C LEU A 155 -29.60 20.53 -12.02
N PRO A 156 -28.82 19.74 -11.26
CA PRO A 156 -28.66 18.33 -11.58
C PRO A 156 -30.02 17.65 -11.64
N VAL A 157 -30.17 16.75 -12.61
CA VAL A 157 -31.37 15.89 -12.69
C VAL A 157 -31.55 15.11 -11.38
N ALA A 158 -32.81 14.91 -11.01
CA ALA A 158 -33.19 14.08 -9.87
C ALA A 158 -32.59 12.68 -10.02
N ARG A 159 -31.81 12.25 -9.03
CA ARG A 159 -30.99 11.04 -9.14
C ARG A 159 -30.83 10.30 -7.83
N SER A 160 -30.47 9.03 -7.94
CA SER A 160 -30.15 8.13 -6.82
C SER A 160 -28.91 7.30 -7.13
N ALA A 161 -28.35 6.67 -6.10
CA ALA A 161 -27.21 5.76 -6.19
C ALA A 161 -26.01 6.37 -6.93
N HIS A 162 -25.85 7.69 -6.80
CA HIS A 162 -24.75 8.50 -7.32
C HIS A 162 -23.60 8.55 -6.32
N GLY A 163 -22.43 8.94 -6.80
CA GLY A 163 -21.29 9.27 -5.95
C GLY A 163 -21.34 10.70 -5.46
N ALA A 164 -20.98 10.95 -4.19
CA ALA A 164 -20.86 12.30 -3.66
C ALA A 164 -19.60 12.44 -2.80
N THR A 165 -18.94 13.59 -2.87
CA THR A 165 -17.80 13.91 -2.01
C THR A 165 -17.65 15.42 -1.82
N VAL A 166 -16.87 15.83 -0.83
CA VAL A 166 -16.52 17.23 -0.60
C VAL A 166 -15.05 17.41 -0.88
N TYR A 167 -14.72 18.42 -1.68
CA TYR A 167 -13.35 18.80 -1.96
C TYR A 167 -13.27 20.30 -2.24
N SER A 168 -12.31 20.97 -1.60
CA SER A 168 -12.08 22.42 -1.74
C SER A 168 -13.36 23.24 -1.57
N ASP A 169 -14.07 23.03 -0.45
CA ASP A 169 -15.32 23.73 -0.07
C ASP A 169 -16.53 23.53 -1.00
N LYS A 170 -16.40 22.62 -1.97
CA LYS A 170 -17.49 22.27 -2.88
C LYS A 170 -17.98 20.85 -2.66
N LEU A 171 -19.29 20.64 -2.79
CA LEU A 171 -19.90 19.33 -2.98
C LEU A 171 -19.74 18.93 -4.45
N TRP A 172 -19.31 17.71 -4.70
CA TRP A 172 -19.19 17.11 -6.02
C TRP A 172 -20.13 15.91 -6.11
N ILE A 173 -20.94 15.85 -7.17
CA ILE A 173 -21.88 14.77 -7.46
C ILE A 173 -21.52 14.16 -8.81
N PHE A 174 -21.30 12.84 -8.82
CA PHE A 174 -20.94 12.11 -10.02
C PHE A 174 -21.93 10.98 -10.32
N ALA A 175 -22.38 10.92 -11.58
CA ALA A 175 -23.17 9.82 -12.13
C ALA A 175 -24.49 9.55 -11.36
N GLY A 176 -24.92 8.28 -11.31
CA GLY A 176 -26.14 7.82 -10.65
C GLY A 176 -27.20 7.32 -11.61
N TYR A 177 -28.45 7.27 -11.14
CA TYR A 177 -29.60 6.80 -11.90
C TYR A 177 -30.75 7.80 -11.76
N ASP A 178 -31.25 8.32 -12.89
CA ASP A 178 -32.33 9.32 -12.92
C ASP A 178 -33.75 8.70 -12.94
N GLY A 179 -33.85 7.38 -13.02
CA GLY A 179 -35.11 6.63 -13.13
C GLY A 179 -35.36 6.09 -14.54
N ASN A 180 -34.58 6.53 -15.53
CA ASN A 180 -34.62 6.04 -16.90
C ASN A 180 -33.25 5.52 -17.35
N ALA A 181 -32.20 6.32 -17.19
CA ALA A 181 -30.84 6.03 -17.60
C ALA A 181 -29.84 6.17 -16.44
N ARG A 182 -28.75 5.40 -16.54
CA ARG A 182 -27.57 5.61 -15.71
C ARG A 182 -26.81 6.80 -16.28
N LEU A 183 -26.22 7.60 -15.40
CA LEU A 183 -25.55 8.85 -15.73
C LEU A 183 -24.02 8.68 -15.60
N ASN A 184 -23.26 9.63 -16.15
CA ASN A 184 -21.82 9.82 -15.95
C ASN A 184 -21.44 11.32 -15.98
N ASP A 185 -22.41 12.19 -15.72
CA ASP A 185 -22.23 13.63 -15.60
C ASP A 185 -21.60 14.01 -14.24
N MET A 186 -21.05 15.22 -14.17
CA MET A 186 -20.40 15.77 -12.97
C MET A 186 -21.03 17.12 -12.64
N TRP A 187 -21.44 17.30 -11.39
CA TRP A 187 -22.01 18.53 -10.88
C TRP A 187 -21.30 18.98 -9.62
N THR A 188 -21.20 20.29 -9.42
CA THR A 188 -20.62 20.86 -8.20
C THR A 188 -21.41 22.06 -7.68
N ILE A 189 -21.34 22.30 -6.37
CA ILE A 189 -21.94 23.46 -5.70
C ILE A 189 -21.04 23.90 -4.54
N ASN A 190 -20.90 25.21 -4.33
CA ASN A 190 -20.15 25.77 -3.20
C ASN A 190 -20.96 25.64 -1.90
N LEU A 191 -20.30 25.21 -0.81
CA LEU A 191 -20.93 24.99 0.50
C LEU A 191 -20.65 26.09 1.54
N GLN A 192 -19.79 27.07 1.25
CA GLN A 192 -19.45 28.15 2.19
C GLN A 192 -20.61 29.13 2.37
N ASP A 193 -21.25 29.51 1.26
CA ASP A 193 -22.30 30.51 1.25
C ASP A 193 -23.56 29.97 0.59
N ARG A 194 -24.58 29.79 1.42
CA ARG A 194 -25.89 29.31 1.00
C ARG A 194 -26.61 30.31 0.09
N GLU A 195 -26.44 31.61 0.30
CA GLU A 195 -27.17 32.64 -0.45
C GLU A 195 -26.69 32.74 -1.89
N HIS A 196 -25.39 32.46 -2.11
CA HIS A 196 -24.75 32.48 -3.43
C HIS A 196 -24.49 31.07 -3.99
N ALA A 197 -25.03 30.03 -3.34
CA ALA A 197 -24.83 28.66 -3.78
C ALA A 197 -25.53 28.42 -5.12
N CYS A 198 -24.78 28.01 -6.14
CA CYS A 198 -25.30 27.63 -7.45
C CYS A 198 -24.69 26.30 -7.90
N TRP A 199 -25.50 25.51 -8.59
CA TRP A 199 -25.03 24.26 -9.21
C TRP A 199 -24.34 24.56 -10.53
N GLU A 200 -23.20 23.93 -10.74
CA GLU A 200 -22.38 24.03 -11.94
C GLU A 200 -22.20 22.62 -12.53
N GLU A 201 -22.57 22.42 -13.79
CA GLU A 201 -22.21 21.20 -14.53
C GLU A 201 -20.76 21.33 -15.00
N ILE A 202 -19.97 20.27 -14.82
CA ILE A 202 -18.54 20.26 -15.11
C ILE A 202 -18.27 19.48 -16.39
N ASP A 203 -17.62 20.14 -17.34
CA ASP A 203 -17.06 19.51 -18.52
C ASP A 203 -15.90 18.60 -18.13
N GLN A 204 -16.05 17.31 -18.45
CA GLN A 204 -15.09 16.27 -18.10
C GLN A 204 -14.24 15.91 -19.32
N SER A 205 -12.97 15.58 -19.09
CA SER A 205 -12.04 15.13 -20.14
C SER A 205 -11.34 13.81 -19.76
N GLY A 206 -10.67 13.17 -20.72
CA GLY A 206 -9.89 11.95 -20.49
C GLY A 206 -10.70 10.65 -20.55
N GLU A 207 -10.29 9.64 -19.77
CA GLU A 207 -10.92 8.31 -19.72
C GLU A 207 -12.13 8.30 -18.78
N ILE A 208 -13.20 9.00 -19.16
CA ILE A 208 -14.42 9.16 -18.34
C ILE A 208 -15.02 7.77 -18.01
N PRO A 209 -15.36 7.49 -16.73
CA PRO A 209 -16.03 6.26 -16.37
C PRO A 209 -17.35 6.08 -17.16
N PRO A 210 -17.70 4.83 -17.53
CA PRO A 210 -18.98 4.56 -18.19
C PRO A 210 -20.14 4.88 -17.24
N SER A 211 -21.33 5.12 -17.81
CA SER A 211 -22.55 5.37 -17.02
C SER A 211 -22.75 4.30 -15.96
N CYS A 212 -22.84 4.71 -14.69
CA CYS A 212 -22.83 3.79 -13.54
C CYS A 212 -23.67 4.32 -12.37
N CYS A 213 -24.06 3.40 -11.48
CA CYS A 213 -24.68 3.69 -10.19
C CYS A 213 -24.29 2.61 -9.16
N ASN A 214 -24.67 2.77 -7.89
CA ASN A 214 -24.39 1.80 -6.82
C ASN A 214 -22.88 1.56 -6.59
N PHE A 215 -22.08 2.62 -6.69
CA PHE A 215 -20.65 2.62 -6.42
C PHE A 215 -20.31 3.66 -5.34
N PRO A 216 -19.24 3.45 -4.56
CA PRO A 216 -18.73 4.43 -3.62
C PRO A 216 -17.74 5.40 -4.30
N VAL A 217 -17.57 6.56 -3.68
CA VAL A 217 -16.54 7.56 -4.03
C VAL A 217 -15.69 7.80 -2.80
N ALA A 218 -14.38 7.92 -2.98
CA ALA A 218 -13.47 8.35 -1.92
C ALA A 218 -12.50 9.41 -2.45
N VAL A 219 -12.12 10.36 -1.60
CA VAL A 219 -11.10 11.36 -1.92
C VAL A 219 -9.82 11.00 -1.17
N CYS A 220 -8.72 10.94 -1.91
CA CYS A 220 -7.39 10.68 -1.38
C CYS A 220 -6.38 11.51 -2.17
N ARG A 221 -5.45 12.20 -1.49
CA ARG A 221 -4.39 13.03 -2.09
C ARG A 221 -4.88 13.93 -3.24
N ASP A 222 -5.89 14.75 -2.94
CA ASP A 222 -6.45 15.74 -3.87
C ASP A 222 -7.06 15.16 -5.15
N LYS A 223 -7.42 13.86 -5.14
CA LYS A 223 -8.06 13.16 -6.24
C LYS A 223 -9.27 12.40 -5.75
N MET A 224 -10.28 12.33 -6.60
CA MET A 224 -11.46 11.51 -6.37
C MET A 224 -11.30 10.16 -7.06
N PHE A 225 -11.58 9.08 -6.34
CA PHE A 225 -11.50 7.72 -6.85
C PHE A 225 -12.89 7.10 -6.97
N VAL A 226 -13.11 6.41 -8.09
CA VAL A 226 -14.34 5.66 -8.38
C VAL A 226 -13.97 4.24 -8.73
N PHE A 227 -14.56 3.28 -8.03
CA PHE A 227 -14.31 1.86 -8.25
C PHE A 227 -15.60 1.10 -8.55
N SER A 228 -15.59 0.38 -9.68
CA SER A 228 -16.66 -0.54 -10.08
C SER A 228 -18.07 0.09 -10.08
N GLY A 229 -19.11 -0.68 -9.73
CA GLY A 229 -20.51 -0.24 -9.77
C GLY A 229 -21.35 -0.91 -10.85
N GLN A 230 -22.65 -0.65 -10.82
CA GLN A 230 -23.61 -1.21 -11.76
C GLN A 230 -23.71 -0.34 -13.01
N SER A 231 -23.11 -0.78 -14.12
CA SER A 231 -23.24 -0.14 -15.44
C SER A 231 -24.31 -0.81 -16.30
N GLY A 232 -24.92 -0.05 -17.22
CA GLY A 232 -25.96 -0.53 -18.14
C GLY A 232 -25.44 -1.38 -19.31
N ALA A 233 -24.13 -1.36 -19.59
CA ALA A 233 -23.54 -2.08 -20.73
C ALA A 233 -22.62 -3.23 -20.31
N LYS A 234 -21.70 -3.02 -19.35
CA LYS A 234 -20.84 -4.05 -18.72
C LYS A 234 -20.38 -3.56 -17.35
N ILE A 235 -20.61 -4.34 -16.28
CA ILE A 235 -20.01 -4.06 -14.95
C ILE A 235 -18.50 -4.24 -15.08
N THR A 236 -17.73 -3.19 -14.79
CA THR A 236 -16.26 -3.23 -14.82
C THR A 236 -15.69 -3.29 -13.41
N ASN A 237 -14.47 -3.81 -13.26
CA ASN A 237 -13.66 -3.74 -12.03
C ASN A 237 -12.53 -2.71 -12.18
N ASN A 238 -12.73 -1.70 -13.04
CA ASN A 238 -11.75 -0.66 -13.25
C ASN A 238 -11.81 0.35 -12.09
N LEU A 239 -10.63 0.84 -11.71
CA LEU A 239 -10.46 1.97 -10.82
C LEU A 239 -10.18 3.22 -11.67
N PHE A 240 -10.90 4.30 -11.40
CA PHE A 240 -10.72 5.58 -12.06
C PHE A 240 -10.34 6.62 -11.02
N GLN A 241 -9.49 7.57 -11.42
CA GLN A 241 -9.20 8.77 -10.63
C GLN A 241 -9.59 10.02 -11.43
N PHE A 242 -10.09 11.02 -10.71
CA PHE A 242 -10.43 12.34 -11.23
C PHE A 242 -9.58 13.40 -10.54
N GLU A 243 -8.96 14.25 -11.34
CA GLU A 243 -8.22 15.42 -10.86
C GLU A 243 -9.13 16.65 -10.86
N PHE A 244 -9.36 17.22 -9.68
CA PHE A 244 -10.29 18.36 -9.52
C PHE A 244 -9.83 19.63 -10.23
N LYS A 245 -8.52 19.92 -10.29
CA LYS A 245 -8.03 21.17 -10.92
C LYS A 245 -8.09 21.15 -12.44
N GLY A 246 -7.98 19.97 -13.05
CA GLY A 246 -7.97 19.79 -14.52
C GLY A 246 -9.23 19.18 -15.10
N HIS A 247 -10.20 18.80 -14.26
CA HIS A 247 -11.42 18.08 -14.63
C HIS A 247 -11.16 16.86 -15.55
N MET A 248 -10.08 16.13 -15.25
CA MET A 248 -9.60 15.06 -16.10
C MET A 248 -9.71 13.71 -15.38
N TRP A 249 -10.31 12.74 -16.08
CA TRP A 249 -10.35 11.36 -15.67
C TRP A 249 -9.18 10.57 -16.24
N THR A 250 -8.60 9.72 -15.40
CA THR A 250 -7.61 8.73 -15.80
C THR A 250 -8.05 7.37 -15.30
N ARG A 251 -8.05 6.37 -16.18
CA ARG A 251 -8.26 4.99 -15.75
C ARG A 251 -6.95 4.47 -15.19
N ILE A 252 -7.00 3.95 -13.97
CA ILE A 252 -5.84 3.30 -13.38
C ILE A 252 -5.72 1.90 -14.01
N PRO A 253 -4.61 1.58 -14.69
CA PRO A 253 -4.44 0.29 -15.33
C PRO A 253 -4.51 -0.86 -14.31
N THR A 254 -5.39 -1.82 -14.57
CA THR A 254 -5.54 -3.08 -13.84
C THR A 254 -4.58 -4.15 -14.38
N GLU A 255 -3.39 -3.76 -14.84
CA GLU A 255 -2.35 -4.70 -15.26
C GLU A 255 -1.57 -5.14 -14.00
N HIS A 256 -2.25 -5.88 -13.11
CA HIS A 256 -1.76 -6.35 -11.79
C HIS A 256 -0.46 -7.15 -11.83
N LEU A 257 -0.17 -7.68 -13.01
CA LEU A 257 0.99 -8.51 -13.27
C LEU A 257 2.29 -7.68 -13.24
N LEU A 258 2.22 -6.35 -13.40
CA LEU A 258 3.40 -5.49 -13.44
C LEU A 258 4.08 -5.23 -12.08
N ARG A 259 3.49 -5.67 -10.97
CA ARG A 259 4.02 -5.44 -9.60
C ARG A 259 4.04 -6.70 -8.73
N GLY A 260 3.69 -7.87 -9.27
CA GLY A 260 3.44 -9.08 -8.48
C GLY A 260 2.36 -8.88 -7.41
N SER A 261 1.48 -7.89 -7.61
CA SER A 261 0.41 -7.54 -6.68
C SER A 261 -0.83 -8.37 -6.98
N PRO A 262 -1.62 -8.75 -5.96
CA PRO A 262 -2.92 -9.38 -6.15
C PRO A 262 -3.80 -8.65 -7.19
N PRO A 263 -4.67 -9.40 -7.90
CA PRO A 263 -5.66 -8.82 -8.80
C PRO A 263 -6.60 -7.85 -8.04
N PRO A 264 -7.30 -6.94 -8.75
CA PRO A 264 -8.19 -6.00 -8.09
C PRO A 264 -9.38 -6.81 -7.56
N PRO A 265 -10.18 -6.23 -6.65
CA PRO A 265 -11.45 -6.83 -6.30
C PRO A 265 -12.26 -7.13 -7.56
N GLN A 266 -12.94 -8.27 -7.58
CA GLN A 266 -13.87 -8.59 -8.66
C GLN A 266 -14.93 -7.50 -8.81
N ARG A 267 -15.47 -7.37 -10.04
CA ARG A 267 -16.52 -6.42 -10.39
C ARG A 267 -17.69 -6.55 -9.41
N ARG A 268 -18.13 -5.44 -8.82
CA ARG A 268 -19.10 -5.45 -7.72
C ARG A 268 -19.90 -4.16 -7.62
N TYR A 269 -21.05 -4.22 -6.97
CA TYR A 269 -21.87 -3.05 -6.66
C TYR A 269 -22.39 -3.12 -5.23
N GLY A 270 -22.79 -1.97 -4.68
CA GLY A 270 -23.24 -1.87 -3.28
C GLY A 270 -22.14 -2.18 -2.26
N HIS A 271 -20.87 -2.06 -2.64
CA HIS A 271 -19.73 -2.14 -1.74
C HIS A 271 -19.44 -0.76 -1.14
N THR A 272 -18.62 -0.71 -0.10
CA THR A 272 -18.09 0.55 0.44
C THR A 272 -16.64 0.72 0.03
N MET A 273 -16.23 1.98 -0.12
CA MET A 273 -14.83 2.36 -0.29
C MET A 273 -14.55 3.56 0.60
N VAL A 274 -13.53 3.47 1.44
CA VAL A 274 -13.10 4.58 2.31
C VAL A 274 -11.62 4.86 2.10
N ALA A 275 -11.23 6.12 2.22
CA ALA A 275 -9.83 6.52 2.20
C ALA A 275 -9.31 6.67 3.63
N PHE A 276 -8.12 6.15 3.89
CA PHE A 276 -7.36 6.43 5.11
C PHE A 276 -5.87 6.53 4.75
N ASP A 277 -5.27 7.66 5.11
CA ASP A 277 -3.91 8.04 4.69
C ASP A 277 -3.75 7.97 3.16
N ARG A 278 -2.89 7.07 2.65
CA ARG A 278 -2.66 6.87 1.20
C ARG A 278 -3.45 5.70 0.61
N HIS A 279 -4.25 5.01 1.41
CA HIS A 279 -4.87 3.75 1.04
C HIS A 279 -6.36 3.92 0.80
N LEU A 280 -6.89 3.20 -0.19
CA LEU A 280 -8.32 3.04 -0.41
C LEU A 280 -8.72 1.63 0.02
N TYR A 281 -9.64 1.52 0.97
CA TYR A 281 -10.13 0.25 1.48
C TYR A 281 -11.49 -0.07 0.88
N VAL A 282 -11.62 -1.23 0.24
CA VAL A 282 -12.84 -1.70 -0.41
C VAL A 282 -13.36 -2.93 0.31
N PHE A 283 -14.61 -2.88 0.78
CA PHE A 283 -15.24 -3.95 1.53
C PHE A 283 -16.64 -4.31 1.01
N GLY A 284 -16.94 -5.61 0.98
CA GLY A 284 -18.26 -6.13 0.68
C GLY A 284 -18.73 -5.91 -0.77
N GLY A 285 -20.05 -5.74 -0.92
CA GLY A 285 -20.76 -5.66 -2.19
C GLY A 285 -21.23 -7.02 -2.70
N ALA A 286 -21.95 -7.01 -3.82
CA ALA A 286 -22.27 -8.23 -4.57
C ALA A 286 -21.31 -8.37 -5.75
N ALA A 287 -20.57 -9.47 -5.80
CA ALA A 287 -19.68 -9.85 -6.88
C ALA A 287 -20.23 -11.11 -7.57
N ASP A 288 -20.71 -10.94 -8.80
CA ASP A 288 -21.48 -11.95 -9.54
C ASP A 288 -22.62 -12.54 -8.68
N ASN A 289 -22.54 -13.82 -8.30
CA ASN A 289 -23.55 -14.51 -7.47
C ASN A 289 -23.14 -14.66 -6.00
N THR A 290 -22.11 -13.94 -5.55
CA THR A 290 -21.53 -14.07 -4.20
C THR A 290 -21.52 -12.74 -3.45
N LEU A 291 -21.53 -12.84 -2.11
CA LEU A 291 -21.30 -11.71 -1.20
C LEU A 291 -19.90 -11.82 -0.61
N PRO A 292 -18.87 -11.23 -1.23
CA PRO A 292 -17.52 -11.22 -0.66
C PRO A 292 -17.47 -10.53 0.71
N ASN A 293 -16.63 -11.05 1.59
CA ASN A 293 -16.30 -10.47 2.90
C ASN A 293 -14.79 -10.16 3.04
N GLU A 294 -14.06 -10.18 1.93
CA GLU A 294 -12.66 -9.79 1.85
C GLU A 294 -12.53 -8.27 1.90
N LEU A 295 -11.50 -7.80 2.62
CA LEU A 295 -11.11 -6.40 2.63
C LEU A 295 -9.93 -6.22 1.69
N HIS A 296 -10.13 -5.42 0.63
CA HIS A 296 -9.06 -5.08 -0.28
C HIS A 296 -8.53 -3.68 0.03
N CYS A 297 -7.23 -3.49 -0.15
CA CYS A 297 -6.54 -2.22 0.01
C CYS A 297 -5.87 -1.86 -1.30
N TYR A 298 -6.07 -0.63 -1.78
CA TYR A 298 -5.32 -0.06 -2.89
C TYR A 298 -4.40 1.03 -2.35
N ASP A 299 -3.10 0.86 -2.52
CA ASP A 299 -2.10 1.88 -2.22
C ASP A 299 -2.00 2.84 -3.41
N VAL A 300 -2.29 4.12 -3.19
CA VAL A 300 -2.28 5.15 -4.25
C VAL A 300 -0.87 5.44 -4.77
N ASP A 301 0.18 5.20 -3.98
CA ASP A 301 1.57 5.48 -4.34
C ASP A 301 2.18 4.35 -5.14
N SER A 302 2.07 3.14 -4.59
CA SER A 302 2.52 1.93 -5.26
C SER A 302 1.48 1.40 -6.22
N GLN A 303 0.36 2.11 -6.45
CA GLN A 303 -0.71 1.77 -7.38
C GLN A 303 -1.01 0.27 -7.46
N SER A 304 -1.05 -0.38 -6.30
CA SER A 304 -1.11 -1.83 -6.16
C SER A 304 -2.23 -2.22 -5.22
N TRP A 305 -2.88 -3.32 -5.54
CA TRP A 305 -3.89 -3.91 -4.67
C TRP A 305 -3.26 -4.93 -3.73
N GLU A 306 -3.84 -5.05 -2.55
CA GLU A 306 -3.53 -6.07 -1.55
C GLU A 306 -4.85 -6.58 -0.94
N VAL A 307 -4.89 -7.86 -0.58
CA VAL A 307 -5.96 -8.42 0.25
C VAL A 307 -5.49 -8.34 1.69
N ILE A 308 -6.19 -7.58 2.52
CA ILE A 308 -5.82 -7.45 3.93
C ILE A 308 -6.22 -8.71 4.68
N HIS A 309 -5.23 -9.35 5.29
CA HIS A 309 -5.43 -10.50 6.16
C HIS A 309 -5.79 -10.02 7.58
N PRO A 310 -7.00 -10.34 8.07
CA PRO A 310 -7.41 -9.94 9.41
C PRO A 310 -6.52 -10.56 10.51
N SER A 311 -6.41 -9.88 11.64
CA SER A 311 -5.79 -10.46 12.85
C SER A 311 -6.51 -11.74 13.28
N MET A 312 -5.80 -12.69 13.89
CA MET A 312 -6.32 -13.98 14.34
C MET A 312 -7.47 -13.88 15.35
N ASP A 313 -7.56 -12.76 16.08
CA ASP A 313 -8.60 -12.45 17.07
C ASP A 313 -9.74 -11.57 16.50
N SER A 314 -9.87 -11.51 15.17
CA SER A 314 -10.88 -10.71 14.47
C SER A 314 -12.27 -11.35 14.49
N GLU A 315 -13.28 -10.53 14.80
CA GLU A 315 -14.70 -10.85 14.65
C GLU A 315 -15.18 -10.41 13.27
N MET A 316 -14.96 -11.24 12.26
CA MET A 316 -15.20 -10.89 10.86
C MET A 316 -16.67 -10.62 10.55
N PRO A 317 -17.01 -9.51 9.88
CA PRO A 317 -18.32 -9.32 9.30
C PRO A 317 -18.61 -10.35 8.20
N SER A 318 -19.86 -10.82 8.14
CA SER A 318 -20.37 -11.60 7.01
C SER A 318 -20.43 -10.76 5.72
N GLY A 319 -20.43 -11.45 4.58
CA GLY A 319 -20.62 -10.85 3.26
C GLY A 319 -21.91 -10.03 3.19
N ARG A 320 -21.81 -8.80 2.69
CA ARG A 320 -22.91 -7.84 2.71
C ARG A 320 -22.82 -6.80 1.60
N LEU A 321 -23.98 -6.35 1.10
CA LEU A 321 -24.08 -5.23 0.16
C LEU A 321 -25.00 -4.13 0.68
N PHE A 322 -24.87 -2.93 0.13
CA PHE A 322 -25.62 -1.72 0.53
C PHE A 322 -25.54 -1.41 2.03
N HIS A 323 -24.43 -1.82 2.66
CA HIS A 323 -23.99 -1.29 3.94
C HIS A 323 -23.31 0.06 3.69
N ALA A 324 -23.12 0.83 4.75
CA ALA A 324 -22.38 2.08 4.69
C ALA A 324 -21.19 2.04 5.64
N ALA A 325 -20.16 2.83 5.31
CA ALA A 325 -18.92 2.89 6.05
C ALA A 325 -18.48 4.33 6.26
N ALA A 326 -17.85 4.61 7.39
CA ALA A 326 -17.19 5.90 7.65
C ALA A 326 -15.91 5.68 8.45
N VAL A 327 -15.00 6.64 8.39
CA VAL A 327 -13.72 6.62 9.09
C VAL A 327 -13.75 7.62 10.23
N ILE A 328 -13.39 7.18 11.42
CA ILE A 328 -13.08 8.05 12.56
C ILE A 328 -11.66 7.73 12.98
N GLN A 329 -10.79 8.75 12.97
CA GLN A 329 -9.39 8.61 13.33
C GLN A 329 -8.72 7.48 12.54
N ASP A 330 -8.29 6.43 13.23
CA ASP A 330 -7.53 5.29 12.72
C ASP A 330 -8.38 4.03 12.48
N ALA A 331 -9.70 4.16 12.44
CA ALA A 331 -10.59 3.03 12.21
C ALA A 331 -11.74 3.30 11.24
N MET A 332 -12.08 2.25 10.51
CA MET A 332 -13.28 2.18 9.69
C MET A 332 -14.41 1.55 10.50
N TYR A 333 -15.60 2.16 10.40
CA TYR A 333 -16.82 1.64 10.98
C TYR A 333 -17.77 1.28 9.84
N ILE A 334 -18.30 0.05 9.85
CA ILE A 334 -19.32 -0.38 8.90
C ILE A 334 -20.63 -0.64 9.63
N PHE A 335 -21.75 -0.30 9.02
CA PHE A 335 -23.08 -0.49 9.61
C PHE A 335 -24.09 -1.05 8.61
N GLY A 336 -24.89 -2.00 9.09
CA GLY A 336 -26.06 -2.54 8.41
C GLY A 336 -25.75 -3.25 7.09
N GLY A 337 -26.62 -3.02 6.10
CA GLY A 337 -26.57 -3.67 4.79
C GLY A 337 -27.47 -4.89 4.68
N THR A 338 -27.49 -5.47 3.49
CA THR A 338 -28.18 -6.70 3.17
C THR A 338 -27.18 -7.86 3.21
N VAL A 339 -27.48 -8.88 4.01
CA VAL A 339 -26.73 -10.14 4.09
C VAL A 339 -27.48 -11.25 3.34
N ASP A 340 -26.98 -12.49 3.42
CA ASP A 340 -27.62 -13.67 2.83
C ASP A 340 -29.13 -13.74 3.13
N ASN A 341 -29.89 -14.30 2.19
CA ASN A 341 -31.35 -14.37 2.21
C ASN A 341 -32.06 -13.00 2.20
N ASN A 342 -31.39 -11.96 1.69
CA ASN A 342 -31.92 -10.61 1.54
C ASN A 342 -32.31 -9.95 2.88
N VAL A 343 -31.74 -10.44 4.00
CA VAL A 343 -32.02 -9.95 5.35
C VAL A 343 -31.28 -8.65 5.60
N ARG A 344 -31.96 -7.66 6.20
CA ARG A 344 -31.34 -6.41 6.62
C ARG A 344 -30.64 -6.60 7.95
N SER A 345 -29.39 -6.16 8.03
CA SER A 345 -28.58 -6.19 9.24
C SER A 345 -28.65 -4.85 9.98
N GLY A 346 -28.55 -4.91 11.30
CA GLY A 346 -28.34 -3.76 12.21
C GLY A 346 -27.01 -3.88 12.94
N GLU A 347 -26.10 -4.73 12.44
CA GLU A 347 -24.80 -4.95 13.03
C GLU A 347 -23.84 -3.80 12.71
N MET A 348 -22.96 -3.52 13.66
CA MET A 348 -21.87 -2.57 13.51
C MET A 348 -20.54 -3.28 13.75
N TYR A 349 -19.57 -2.99 12.90
CA TYR A 349 -18.20 -3.48 13.08
C TYR A 349 -17.22 -2.32 12.99
N ARG A 350 -16.15 -2.42 13.76
CA ARG A 350 -14.98 -1.55 13.72
C ARG A 350 -13.81 -2.34 13.14
N PHE A 351 -13.09 -1.75 12.20
CA PHE A 351 -11.85 -2.26 11.64
C PHE A 351 -10.72 -1.30 11.96
N GLN A 352 -9.68 -1.80 12.62
CA GLN A 352 -8.48 -1.04 12.94
C GLN A 352 -7.57 -0.93 11.71
N PHE A 353 -7.31 0.28 11.21
CA PHE A 353 -6.33 0.46 10.15
C PHE A 353 -4.92 0.24 10.65
N SER A 354 -4.03 -0.09 9.72
CA SER A 354 -2.60 0.00 9.97
C SER A 354 -2.10 1.42 9.72
N CYS A 355 -1.50 2.03 10.74
CA CYS A 355 -0.76 3.29 10.59
C CYS A 355 0.70 2.99 10.26
N TYR A 356 0.97 2.43 9.07
CA TYR A 356 2.35 2.28 8.62
C TYR A 356 2.82 3.57 7.96
N PRO A 357 3.93 4.17 8.39
CA PRO A 357 4.59 5.15 7.55
C PRO A 357 5.09 4.43 6.29
N GLN A 358 4.93 5.06 5.14
CA GLN A 358 5.34 4.58 3.81
C GLN A 358 6.60 3.72 3.81
N CYS A 359 6.54 2.49 3.26
CA CYS A 359 7.74 1.75 2.90
C CYS A 359 8.43 2.50 1.76
N THR A 360 9.52 3.22 2.07
CA THR A 360 10.29 4.01 1.10
C THR A 360 11.41 3.21 0.47
N LEU A 361 11.50 1.89 0.64
CA LEU A 361 12.60 1.07 0.10
C LEU A 361 12.84 1.37 -1.39
N HIS A 362 11.78 1.33 -2.17
CA HIS A 362 11.83 1.62 -3.61
C HIS A 362 12.22 3.07 -3.91
N GLU A 363 11.83 4.04 -3.07
CA GLU A 363 12.12 5.46 -3.27
C GLU A 363 13.53 5.83 -2.85
N ASP A 364 14.00 5.31 -1.73
CA ASP A 364 15.32 5.61 -1.19
C ASP A 364 16.39 4.90 -2.01
N TYR A 365 16.15 3.67 -2.47
CA TYR A 365 17.02 3.04 -3.47
C TYR A 365 16.91 3.74 -4.82
N GLY A 366 15.73 4.24 -5.20
CA GLY A 366 15.58 5.13 -6.35
C GLY A 366 16.45 6.40 -6.26
N LYS A 367 16.45 7.08 -5.11
CA LYS A 367 17.32 8.24 -4.84
C LYS A 367 18.81 7.86 -4.86
N LEU A 368 19.15 6.69 -4.33
CA LEU A 368 20.54 6.20 -4.35
C LEU A 368 21.01 5.94 -5.79
N TRP A 369 20.13 5.39 -6.63
CA TRP A 369 20.35 5.34 -8.06
C TRP A 369 20.55 6.75 -8.60
N GLU A 370 19.56 7.65 -8.51
CA GLU A 370 19.61 9.01 -9.08
C GLU A 370 20.84 9.82 -8.66
N ASN A 371 21.21 9.78 -7.38
CA ASN A 371 22.32 10.58 -6.84
C ASN A 371 23.70 9.94 -7.04
N ARG A 372 23.78 8.67 -7.43
CA ARG A 372 25.02 7.91 -7.70
C ARG A 372 26.04 7.96 -6.55
N GLN A 373 25.59 8.19 -5.32
CA GLN A 373 26.47 8.26 -4.15
C GLN A 373 26.86 6.85 -3.71
N PHE A 374 28.13 6.65 -3.32
CA PHE A 374 28.67 5.38 -2.81
C PHE A 374 28.75 4.24 -3.84
N CYS A 375 28.72 4.54 -5.14
CA CYS A 375 28.93 3.54 -6.18
C CYS A 375 30.31 2.88 -6.03
N ASP A 376 30.33 1.55 -6.08
CA ASP A 376 31.50 0.70 -5.85
C ASP A 376 31.82 -0.17 -7.09
N VAL A 377 31.03 -0.06 -8.17
CA VAL A 377 31.24 -0.75 -9.45
C VAL A 377 30.88 0.15 -10.64
N GLU A 378 31.64 0.00 -11.73
CA GLU A 378 31.40 0.61 -13.04
C GLU A 378 31.24 -0.46 -14.12
N PHE A 379 30.13 -0.40 -14.85
CA PHE A 379 29.85 -1.27 -15.98
C PHE A 379 30.25 -0.58 -17.28
N ILE A 380 31.06 -1.25 -18.09
CA ILE A 380 31.51 -0.79 -19.41
C ILE A 380 30.70 -1.54 -20.47
N LEU A 381 29.90 -0.81 -21.24
CA LEU A 381 28.80 -1.34 -22.05
C LEU A 381 29.02 -1.13 -23.54
N GLY A 382 28.65 -2.16 -24.31
CA GLY A 382 28.66 -2.14 -25.77
C GLY A 382 30.03 -1.93 -26.39
N GLU A 383 30.04 -1.70 -27.71
CA GLU A 383 31.27 -1.39 -28.45
C GLU A 383 31.76 0.05 -28.24
N ARG A 384 30.87 0.93 -27.78
CA ARG A 384 31.17 2.34 -27.50
C ARG A 384 31.79 2.56 -26.12
N GLU A 385 31.95 1.50 -25.33
CA GLU A 385 32.50 1.53 -23.97
C GLU A 385 31.82 2.57 -23.06
N GLU A 386 30.49 2.68 -23.18
CA GLU A 386 29.70 3.59 -22.34
C GLU A 386 29.71 3.11 -20.89
N ARG A 387 29.76 4.04 -19.93
CA ARG A 387 29.99 3.74 -18.51
C ARG A 387 28.74 3.98 -17.69
N VAL A 388 28.33 2.98 -16.93
CA VAL A 388 27.20 3.06 -16.00
C VAL A 388 27.65 2.65 -14.59
N LEU A 389 27.47 3.54 -13.62
CA LEU A 389 27.82 3.30 -12.23
C LEU A 389 26.74 2.48 -11.50
N GLY A 390 27.14 1.73 -10.49
CA GLY A 390 26.21 0.96 -9.66
C GLY A 390 26.74 0.60 -8.28
N HIS A 391 25.92 -0.16 -7.56
CA HIS A 391 26.21 -0.68 -6.23
C HIS A 391 26.22 -2.21 -6.29
N ILE A 392 27.37 -2.83 -6.00
CA ILE A 392 27.58 -4.28 -5.98
C ILE A 392 26.52 -4.94 -5.11
N ALA A 393 26.25 -4.40 -3.92
CA ALA A 393 25.25 -4.92 -2.99
C ALA A 393 23.87 -5.09 -3.66
N ILE A 394 23.38 -4.04 -4.32
CA ILE A 394 22.06 -4.05 -4.93
C ILE A 394 22.04 -4.94 -6.16
N VAL A 395 23.05 -4.83 -7.03
CA VAL A 395 23.12 -5.58 -8.28
C VAL A 395 23.25 -7.09 -8.02
N THR A 396 24.11 -7.49 -7.09
CA THR A 396 24.37 -8.91 -6.78
C THR A 396 23.24 -9.58 -6.01
N ALA A 397 22.43 -8.81 -5.28
CA ALA A 397 21.21 -9.29 -4.64
C ALA A 397 20.11 -9.59 -5.67
N ARG A 398 19.95 -8.71 -6.66
CA ARG A 398 18.85 -8.76 -7.63
C ARG A 398 19.13 -9.56 -8.89
N CYS A 399 20.41 -9.75 -9.25
CA CYS A 399 20.78 -10.39 -10.50
C CYS A 399 21.95 -11.37 -10.32
N GLN A 400 21.63 -12.67 -10.33
CA GLN A 400 22.62 -13.74 -10.22
C GLN A 400 23.61 -13.75 -11.40
N TRP A 401 23.17 -13.34 -12.58
CA TRP A 401 24.05 -13.25 -13.74
C TRP A 401 25.10 -12.15 -13.57
N LEU A 402 24.68 -10.94 -13.16
CA LEU A 402 25.60 -9.83 -12.89
C LEU A 402 26.52 -10.14 -11.70
N ARG A 403 26.01 -10.87 -10.69
CA ARG A 403 26.84 -11.40 -9.60
C ARG A 403 28.02 -12.22 -10.10
N LYS A 404 27.78 -13.16 -11.01
CA LYS A 404 28.86 -13.97 -11.61
C LYS A 404 29.87 -13.11 -12.36
N LYS A 405 29.42 -12.08 -13.09
CA LYS A 405 30.32 -11.15 -13.81
C LYS A 405 31.18 -10.31 -12.87
N ILE A 406 30.60 -9.83 -11.77
CA ILE A 406 31.31 -9.07 -10.72
C ILE A 406 32.40 -9.96 -10.08
N LEU A 407 32.06 -11.21 -9.71
CA LEU A 407 33.03 -12.16 -9.17
C LEU A 407 34.19 -12.42 -10.15
N GLN A 408 33.88 -12.60 -11.43
CA GLN A 408 34.91 -12.77 -12.47
C GLN A 408 35.82 -11.54 -12.63
N ALA A 409 35.27 -10.32 -12.51
CA ALA A 409 36.05 -9.10 -12.56
C ALA A 409 36.99 -8.99 -11.36
N TRP A 410 36.53 -9.35 -10.15
CA TRP A 410 37.36 -9.44 -8.97
C TRP A 410 38.50 -10.45 -9.09
N ASP A 411 38.23 -11.64 -9.61
CA ASP A 411 39.27 -12.65 -9.80
C ASP A 411 40.35 -12.17 -10.77
N ARG A 412 39.97 -11.48 -11.86
CA ARG A 412 40.91 -10.86 -12.79
C ARG A 412 41.74 -9.76 -12.14
N GLN A 413 41.11 -8.91 -11.32
CA GLN A 413 41.80 -7.86 -10.60
C GLN A 413 42.82 -8.46 -9.61
N ARG A 414 42.45 -9.52 -8.87
CA ARG A 414 43.37 -10.25 -7.98
C ARG A 414 44.55 -10.86 -8.73
N GLN A 415 44.32 -11.48 -9.90
CA GLN A 415 45.39 -12.04 -10.72
C GLN A 415 46.35 -10.97 -11.23
N LYS A 416 45.82 -9.81 -11.64
CA LYS A 416 46.61 -8.67 -12.10
C LYS A 416 47.47 -8.09 -10.96
N THR A 417 46.91 -7.94 -9.77
CA THR A 417 47.68 -7.50 -8.58
C THR A 417 48.78 -8.49 -8.21
N LYS A 418 48.52 -9.81 -8.29
CA LYS A 418 49.54 -10.84 -8.03
C LYS A 418 50.66 -10.83 -9.08
N GLN A 419 50.35 -10.54 -10.34
CA GLN A 419 51.35 -10.39 -11.40
C GLN A 419 52.20 -9.12 -11.24
N ASP A 420 51.60 -8.02 -10.78
CA ASP A 420 52.32 -6.76 -10.55
C ASP A 420 53.14 -6.76 -9.24
N SER A 421 52.81 -7.60 -8.25
CA SER A 421 53.49 -7.63 -6.94
C SER A 421 54.64 -8.63 -6.82
N GLY A 422 54.85 -9.55 -7.77
CA GLY A 422 56.06 -10.39 -7.84
C GLY A 422 56.37 -11.28 -6.63
N GLU A 423 55.39 -11.64 -5.80
CA GLU A 423 55.59 -12.54 -4.66
C GLU A 423 54.88 -13.88 -4.91
N ASP A 424 55.66 -14.89 -5.30
CA ASP A 424 55.32 -16.30 -5.21
C ASP A 424 55.41 -16.73 -3.73
N SER A 425 54.28 -16.73 -3.03
CA SER A 425 54.14 -17.56 -1.83
C SER A 425 52.77 -18.25 -1.84
N ASP A 426 52.85 -19.56 -2.01
CA ASP A 426 51.81 -20.55 -1.84
C ASP A 426 51.33 -20.54 -0.38
N ASP A 427 50.12 -20.06 -0.14
CA ASP A 427 49.38 -20.40 1.08
C ASP A 427 47.89 -20.50 0.76
N GLY A 428 47.41 -21.75 0.75
CA GLY A 428 46.01 -22.11 0.62
C GLY A 428 45.25 -21.75 1.89
N ALA A 429 44.58 -20.59 1.88
CA ALA A 429 43.47 -20.32 2.78
C ALA A 429 42.44 -19.43 2.06
N ALA A 430 41.25 -19.98 1.83
CA ALA A 430 40.08 -19.25 1.36
C ALA A 430 39.63 -18.26 2.46
N GLY A 431 40.16 -17.04 2.41
CA GLY A 431 39.75 -15.92 3.25
C GLY A 431 40.02 -14.62 2.50
N ALA A 432 39.00 -13.75 2.40
CA ALA A 432 39.15 -12.42 1.80
C ALA A 432 40.28 -11.64 2.51
N PRO A 433 41.13 -10.88 1.78
CA PRO A 433 42.25 -10.19 2.39
C PRO A 433 41.75 -9.05 3.28
N ARG A 434 42.05 -9.17 4.57
CA ARG A 434 42.08 -8.05 5.51
C ARG A 434 43.37 -7.27 5.25
N ASP A 435 43.28 -5.95 5.29
CA ASP A 435 44.38 -4.98 5.23
C ASP A 435 44.77 -4.46 3.84
N PHE A 436 43.91 -3.59 3.29
CA PHE A 436 44.32 -2.47 2.42
C PHE A 436 44.01 -1.14 3.15
N PRO A 437 44.91 -0.14 3.14
CA PRO A 437 44.60 1.18 3.70
C PRO A 437 43.45 1.84 2.94
N ALA A 438 42.47 2.36 3.68
CA ALA A 438 41.14 2.81 3.22
C ALA A 438 41.11 4.06 2.30
N GLY A 439 42.20 4.39 1.60
CA GLY A 439 42.34 5.68 0.91
C GLY A 439 42.28 5.67 -0.62
N ASN A 440 42.39 4.52 -1.31
CA ASN A 440 42.44 4.50 -2.78
C ASN A 440 42.20 3.09 -3.38
N ARG A 441 41.02 2.48 -3.14
CA ARG A 441 40.63 1.31 -3.93
C ARG A 441 40.14 1.80 -5.30
N PRO A 442 40.74 1.36 -6.43
CA PRO A 442 40.17 1.64 -7.74
C PRO A 442 38.80 0.96 -7.86
N MET A 443 37.83 1.71 -8.39
CA MET A 443 36.47 1.23 -8.65
C MET A 443 36.51 -0.03 -9.51
N LEU A 444 35.66 -1.03 -9.19
CA LEU A 444 35.65 -2.29 -9.93
C LEU A 444 35.05 -2.08 -11.33
N GLU A 445 35.80 -2.39 -12.37
CA GLU A 445 35.32 -2.32 -13.76
C GLU A 445 34.79 -3.68 -14.25
N VAL A 446 33.57 -3.70 -14.79
CA VAL A 446 32.90 -4.90 -15.30
C VAL A 446 32.46 -4.67 -16.75
N CYS A 447 33.12 -5.33 -17.71
CA CYS A 447 32.76 -5.21 -19.13
C CYS A 447 31.59 -6.13 -19.53
N ILE A 448 30.57 -5.57 -20.17
CA ILE A 448 29.41 -6.28 -20.74
C ILE A 448 29.22 -5.80 -22.18
N ARG A 449 29.74 -6.57 -23.14
CA ARG A 449 29.72 -6.19 -24.56
C ARG A 449 28.36 -6.41 -25.22
N GLU A 450 27.58 -7.35 -24.68
CA GLU A 450 26.26 -7.71 -25.21
C GLU A 450 25.12 -6.73 -24.87
N ALA A 451 25.38 -5.67 -24.09
CA ALA A 451 24.38 -4.71 -23.65
C ALA A 451 24.72 -3.28 -24.07
N GLU A 452 23.74 -2.54 -24.57
CA GLU A 452 23.84 -1.09 -24.82
C GLU A 452 23.51 -0.29 -23.55
N ALA A 453 23.99 0.95 -23.45
CA ALA A 453 23.84 1.75 -22.24
C ALA A 453 22.38 2.07 -21.89
N GLN A 454 21.59 2.53 -22.85
CA GLN A 454 20.23 2.99 -22.59
C GLN A 454 19.30 1.87 -22.07
N PRO A 455 19.21 0.66 -22.69
CA PRO A 455 18.45 -0.44 -22.12
C PRO A 455 19.00 -0.93 -20.78
N PHE A 456 20.32 -0.88 -20.59
CA PHE A 456 20.96 -1.28 -19.34
C PHE A 456 20.64 -0.31 -18.19
N GLU A 457 20.54 1.00 -18.44
CA GLU A 457 20.11 1.97 -17.42
C GLU A 457 18.67 1.71 -16.94
N VAL A 458 17.76 1.34 -17.85
CA VAL A 458 16.38 0.97 -17.48
C VAL A 458 16.38 -0.31 -16.65
N LEU A 459 17.18 -1.31 -17.04
CA LEU A 459 17.38 -2.53 -16.25
C LEU A 459 17.92 -2.20 -14.86
N MET A 460 18.93 -1.33 -14.77
CA MET A 460 19.49 -0.90 -13.49
C MET A 460 18.43 -0.18 -12.64
N GLN A 461 17.66 0.75 -13.20
CA GLN A 461 16.55 1.39 -12.48
C GLN A 461 15.55 0.36 -11.91
N PHE A 462 15.25 -0.70 -12.66
CA PHE A 462 14.42 -1.81 -12.17
C PHE A 462 15.08 -2.56 -11.00
N LEU A 463 16.40 -2.81 -11.02
CA LEU A 463 17.08 -3.46 -9.89
C LEU A 463 16.97 -2.64 -8.59
N TYR A 464 16.88 -1.30 -8.67
CA TYR A 464 16.76 -0.44 -7.48
C TYR A 464 15.31 -0.23 -7.04
N THR A 465 14.39 -0.17 -7.99
CA THR A 465 13.01 0.31 -7.72
C THR A 465 11.93 -0.73 -7.91
N ASP A 466 12.26 -1.92 -8.42
CA ASP A 466 11.32 -2.97 -8.84
C ASP A 466 10.24 -2.48 -9.82
N LYS A 467 10.49 -1.34 -10.47
CA LYS A 467 9.57 -0.66 -11.38
C LYS A 467 10.31 -0.30 -12.65
N ILE A 468 9.62 -0.43 -13.77
CA ILE A 468 10.01 0.19 -15.04
C ILE A 468 9.19 1.47 -15.15
N GLN A 469 9.85 2.60 -15.38
CA GLN A 469 9.11 3.79 -15.79
C GLN A 469 8.61 3.56 -17.21
N TYR A 470 7.31 3.36 -17.35
CA TYR A 470 6.70 3.18 -18.65
C TYR A 470 6.75 4.50 -19.40
N PRO A 471 7.38 4.53 -20.58
CA PRO A 471 7.30 5.71 -21.42
C PRO A 471 5.88 5.88 -21.98
N ARG A 472 5.67 6.91 -22.82
CA ARG A 472 4.32 7.26 -23.30
C ARG A 472 3.75 6.14 -24.18
N ARG A 473 2.60 5.60 -23.79
CA ARG A 473 1.91 4.52 -24.51
C ARG A 473 1.70 4.89 -25.98
N GLY A 474 2.08 3.97 -26.89
CA GLY A 474 1.92 4.12 -28.34
C GLY A 474 3.13 4.71 -29.08
N HIS A 475 4.13 5.27 -28.39
CA HIS A 475 5.32 5.79 -29.07
C HIS A 475 6.29 4.66 -29.45
N VAL A 476 6.51 4.44 -30.76
CA VAL A 476 7.27 3.29 -31.28
C VAL A 476 8.66 3.16 -30.64
N GLN A 477 9.40 4.26 -30.51
CA GLN A 477 10.76 4.27 -29.95
C GLN A 477 10.81 3.73 -28.53
N ASP A 478 9.79 4.02 -27.74
CA ASP A 478 9.69 3.60 -26.36
C ASP A 478 9.40 2.10 -26.25
N VAL A 479 8.54 1.58 -27.15
CA VAL A 479 8.28 0.13 -27.25
C VAL A 479 9.54 -0.61 -27.67
N LEU A 480 10.30 -0.08 -28.63
CA LEU A 480 11.57 -0.67 -29.07
C LEU A 480 12.61 -0.70 -27.94
N LEU A 481 12.73 0.38 -27.15
CA LEU A 481 13.60 0.39 -25.97
C LEU A 481 13.23 -0.72 -24.99
N ILE A 482 11.94 -0.91 -24.70
CA ILE A 482 11.51 -1.99 -23.78
C ILE A 482 11.72 -3.38 -24.39
N MET A 483 11.72 -3.53 -25.72
CA MET A 483 12.11 -4.81 -26.36
C MET A 483 13.61 -5.12 -26.18
N ASP A 484 14.47 -4.11 -26.22
CA ASP A 484 15.89 -4.30 -25.91
C ASP A 484 16.10 -4.64 -24.43
N VAL A 485 15.35 -4.00 -23.52
CA VAL A 485 15.34 -4.36 -22.09
C VAL A 485 14.82 -5.80 -21.89
N TYR A 486 13.80 -6.23 -22.62
CA TYR A 486 13.28 -7.60 -22.59
C TYR A 486 14.35 -8.62 -22.98
N LYS A 487 15.12 -8.33 -24.04
CA LYS A 487 16.25 -9.18 -24.46
C LYS A 487 17.32 -9.26 -23.38
N LEU A 488 17.64 -8.16 -22.71
CA LEU A 488 18.56 -8.17 -21.57
C LEU A 488 17.99 -8.98 -20.41
N ALA A 489 16.70 -8.85 -20.10
CA ALA A 489 16.04 -9.62 -19.04
C ALA A 489 16.14 -11.13 -19.27
N LEU A 490 15.89 -11.59 -20.50
CA LEU A 490 16.08 -12.99 -20.90
C LEU A 490 17.55 -13.43 -20.75
N SER A 491 18.48 -12.60 -21.23
CA SER A 491 19.92 -12.90 -21.19
C SER A 491 20.46 -12.96 -19.76
N PHE A 492 19.95 -12.10 -18.87
CA PHE A 492 20.38 -11.97 -17.48
C PHE A 492 19.54 -12.81 -16.51
N GLN A 493 18.54 -13.55 -17.03
CA GLN A 493 17.65 -14.44 -16.29
C GLN A 493 16.82 -13.72 -15.21
N LEU A 494 16.25 -12.56 -15.58
CA LEU A 494 15.41 -11.75 -14.71
C LEU A 494 13.93 -11.99 -15.03
N SER A 495 13.35 -13.09 -14.51
CA SER A 495 11.97 -13.53 -14.83
C SER A 495 10.89 -12.48 -14.55
N ARG A 496 11.05 -11.71 -13.47
CA ARG A 496 10.13 -10.61 -13.16
C ARG A 496 10.17 -9.50 -14.21
N LEU A 497 11.38 -9.01 -14.53
CA LEU A 497 11.60 -7.97 -15.54
C LEU A 497 11.15 -8.45 -16.93
N GLU A 498 11.42 -9.70 -17.27
CA GLU A 498 10.97 -10.36 -18.50
C GLU A 498 9.46 -10.18 -18.68
N GLN A 499 8.68 -10.52 -17.64
CA GLN A 499 7.23 -10.39 -17.66
C GLN A 499 6.74 -8.95 -17.74
N LEU A 500 7.40 -8.03 -17.01
CA LEU A 500 7.07 -6.61 -17.07
C LEU A 500 7.20 -6.06 -18.49
N CYS A 501 8.28 -6.43 -19.17
CA CYS A 501 8.51 -6.00 -20.54
C CYS A 501 7.49 -6.61 -21.50
N VAL A 502 7.21 -7.92 -21.43
CA VAL A 502 6.19 -8.56 -22.30
C VAL A 502 4.85 -7.87 -22.15
N GLN A 503 4.39 -7.68 -20.91
CA GLN A 503 3.09 -7.08 -20.65
C GLN A 503 2.99 -5.65 -21.16
N TYR A 504 4.02 -4.82 -20.92
CA TYR A 504 4.05 -3.47 -21.44
C TYR A 504 4.01 -3.44 -22.97
N ILE A 505 4.81 -4.31 -23.62
CA ILE A 505 4.87 -4.38 -25.07
C ILE A 505 3.50 -4.80 -25.61
N GLU A 506 2.91 -5.89 -25.12
CA GLU A 506 1.58 -6.37 -25.52
C GLU A 506 0.48 -5.31 -25.31
N ALA A 507 0.53 -4.58 -24.19
CA ALA A 507 -0.41 -3.51 -23.89
C ALA A 507 -0.20 -2.24 -24.74
N SER A 508 0.99 -2.08 -25.34
CA SER A 508 1.37 -0.92 -26.15
C SER A 508 1.28 -1.17 -27.65
N VAL A 509 1.13 -2.42 -28.10
CA VAL A 509 0.95 -2.74 -29.52
C VAL A 509 -0.39 -2.20 -30.02
N ASP A 510 -0.33 -1.38 -31.07
CA ASP A 510 -1.49 -0.82 -31.76
C ASP A 510 -1.34 -0.89 -33.29
N LEU A 511 -2.32 -0.34 -34.02
CA LEU A 511 -2.33 -0.35 -35.49
C LEU A 511 -1.17 0.44 -36.11
N GLN A 512 -0.60 1.43 -35.40
CA GLN A 512 0.45 2.30 -35.90
C GLN A 512 1.85 1.69 -35.72
N ASN A 513 2.05 0.94 -34.63
CA ASN A 513 3.38 0.45 -34.26
C ASN A 513 3.61 -1.06 -34.51
N VAL A 514 2.55 -1.86 -34.70
CA VAL A 514 2.64 -3.34 -34.72
C VAL A 514 3.65 -3.90 -35.72
N LEU A 515 3.79 -3.29 -36.90
CA LEU A 515 4.73 -3.77 -37.93
C LEU A 515 6.19 -3.55 -37.53
N SER A 516 6.51 -2.38 -36.97
CA SER A 516 7.85 -2.07 -36.46
C SER A 516 8.21 -2.98 -35.29
N VAL A 517 7.27 -3.21 -34.37
CA VAL A 517 7.44 -4.14 -33.24
C VAL A 517 7.63 -5.57 -33.76
N CYS A 518 6.84 -6.03 -34.73
CA CYS A 518 6.97 -7.36 -35.32
C CYS A 518 8.32 -7.58 -36.01
N GLU A 519 8.79 -6.59 -36.77
CA GLU A 519 10.08 -6.67 -37.45
C GLU A 519 11.24 -6.71 -36.46
N ASN A 520 11.18 -5.87 -35.42
CA ASN A 520 12.21 -5.84 -34.40
C ASN A 520 12.22 -7.13 -33.56
N ALA A 521 11.05 -7.68 -33.23
CA ALA A 521 10.93 -8.96 -32.52
C ALA A 521 11.59 -10.09 -33.33
N ASN A 522 11.46 -10.08 -34.66
CA ASN A 522 12.14 -11.03 -35.52
C ASN A 522 13.67 -10.82 -35.56
N LYS A 523 14.15 -9.55 -35.55
CA LYS A 523 15.58 -9.23 -35.50
C LYS A 523 16.22 -9.67 -34.18
N LEU A 524 15.52 -9.47 -33.06
CA LEU A 524 15.97 -9.84 -31.73
C LEU A 524 15.70 -11.32 -31.38
N GLN A 525 15.06 -12.08 -32.28
CA GLN A 525 14.68 -13.49 -32.09
C GLN A 525 13.75 -13.72 -30.88
N LEU A 526 12.77 -12.83 -30.71
CA LEU A 526 11.78 -12.84 -29.63
C LEU A 526 10.49 -13.50 -30.11
N ASP A 527 10.49 -14.83 -30.20
CA ASP A 527 9.42 -15.60 -30.85
C ASP A 527 8.02 -15.38 -30.25
N GLN A 528 7.91 -15.28 -28.93
CA GLN A 528 6.62 -15.05 -28.26
C GLN A 528 6.01 -13.68 -28.61
N LEU A 529 6.82 -12.63 -28.65
CA LEU A 529 6.36 -11.29 -29.02
C LEU A 529 6.05 -11.19 -30.51
N LYS A 530 6.86 -11.84 -31.36
CA LYS A 530 6.59 -11.97 -32.79
C LYS A 530 5.24 -12.66 -33.01
N GLU A 531 4.98 -13.75 -32.32
CA GLU A 531 3.72 -14.48 -32.34
C GLU A 531 2.52 -13.61 -31.94
N HIS A 532 2.66 -12.82 -30.86
CA HIS A 532 1.63 -11.85 -30.45
C HIS A 532 1.34 -10.81 -31.54
N CYS A 533 2.37 -10.21 -32.13
CA CYS A 533 2.23 -9.21 -33.19
C CYS A 533 1.56 -9.80 -34.43
N LEU A 534 1.99 -10.98 -34.86
CA LEU A 534 1.38 -11.68 -35.98
C LEU A 534 -0.10 -11.97 -35.73
N ASN A 535 -0.46 -12.43 -34.52
CA ASN A 535 -1.84 -12.66 -34.12
C ASN A 535 -2.67 -11.37 -34.07
N PHE A 536 -2.07 -10.23 -33.70
CA PHE A 536 -2.72 -8.92 -33.74
C PHE A 536 -3.02 -8.48 -35.18
N VAL A 537 -2.05 -8.64 -36.09
CA VAL A 537 -2.16 -8.21 -37.50
C VAL A 537 -3.23 -9.02 -38.25
N VAL A 538 -3.30 -10.34 -38.06
CA VAL A 538 -4.22 -11.20 -38.84
C VAL A 538 -5.69 -11.10 -38.43
N LYS A 539 -6.01 -10.42 -37.32
CA LYS A 539 -7.40 -10.13 -36.90
C LYS A 539 -8.14 -9.40 -38.01
N GLU A 540 -9.38 -9.81 -38.30
CA GLU A 540 -10.18 -9.26 -39.40
C GLU A 540 -10.33 -7.74 -39.34
N SER A 541 -10.50 -7.18 -38.14
CA SER A 541 -10.63 -5.73 -37.92
C SER A 541 -9.35 -4.95 -38.22
N HIS A 542 -8.19 -5.57 -38.16
CA HIS A 542 -6.88 -4.90 -38.24
C HIS A 542 -6.19 -5.12 -39.59
N PHE A 543 -6.31 -6.33 -40.16
CA PHE A 543 -5.52 -6.76 -41.32
C PHE A 543 -5.59 -5.78 -42.49
N ASN A 544 -6.80 -5.38 -42.90
CA ASN A 544 -7.00 -4.46 -44.02
C ASN A 544 -6.39 -3.08 -43.77
N GLN A 545 -6.37 -2.63 -42.52
CA GLN A 545 -5.79 -1.33 -42.16
C GLN A 545 -4.25 -1.42 -42.20
N VAL A 546 -3.70 -2.51 -41.66
CA VAL A 546 -2.25 -2.72 -41.57
C VAL A 546 -1.60 -2.91 -42.94
N ILE A 547 -2.20 -3.67 -43.87
CA ILE A 547 -1.61 -3.89 -45.21
C ILE A 547 -1.58 -2.64 -46.08
N MET A 548 -2.42 -1.65 -45.79
CA MET A 548 -2.50 -0.39 -46.54
C MET A 548 -1.51 0.67 -46.01
N THR A 549 -0.73 0.33 -44.98
CA THR A 549 0.29 1.21 -44.40
C THR A 549 1.58 1.19 -45.23
N LYS A 550 2.33 2.30 -45.22
CA LYS A 550 3.63 2.40 -45.92
C LYS A 550 4.70 1.53 -45.26
N GLU A 551 4.51 1.25 -43.98
CA GLU A 551 5.35 0.43 -43.13
C GLU A 551 5.31 -1.04 -43.59
N PHE A 552 4.18 -1.50 -44.12
CA PHE A 552 4.04 -2.86 -44.66
C PHE A 552 4.89 -3.07 -45.92
N GLU A 553 4.97 -2.06 -46.80
CA GLU A 553 5.82 -2.11 -48.01
C GLU A 553 7.31 -2.22 -47.69
N ARG A 554 7.73 -1.74 -46.52
CA ARG A 554 9.12 -1.74 -46.06
C ARG A 554 9.50 -3.00 -45.28
N LEU A 555 8.52 -3.86 -44.97
CA LEU A 555 8.73 -5.07 -44.19
C LEU A 555 9.58 -6.09 -44.97
N SER A 556 10.36 -6.89 -44.25
CA SER A 556 11.19 -7.92 -44.89
C SER A 556 10.33 -8.98 -45.60
N THR A 557 10.78 -9.44 -46.77
CA THR A 557 10.07 -10.45 -47.58
C THR A 557 9.69 -11.71 -46.79
N PRO A 558 10.54 -12.26 -45.89
CA PRO A 558 10.15 -13.40 -45.06
C PRO A 558 8.95 -13.12 -44.15
N LEU A 559 8.89 -11.95 -43.51
CA LEU A 559 7.79 -11.58 -42.62
C LEU A 559 6.49 -11.33 -43.37
N ILE A 560 6.55 -10.74 -44.56
CA ILE A 560 5.37 -10.57 -45.43
C ILE A 560 4.77 -11.95 -45.77
N VAL A 561 5.61 -12.90 -46.19
CA VAL A 561 5.17 -14.27 -46.51
C VAL A 561 4.55 -14.94 -45.30
N GLU A 562 5.13 -14.74 -44.11
CA GLU A 562 4.64 -15.31 -42.86
C GLU A 562 3.26 -14.74 -42.47
N ILE A 563 3.05 -13.42 -42.56
CA ILE A 563 1.77 -12.76 -42.31
C ILE A 563 0.68 -13.29 -43.27
N VAL A 564 1.01 -13.40 -44.56
CA VAL A 564 0.07 -13.89 -45.59
C VAL A 564 -0.30 -15.35 -45.35
N ARG A 565 0.67 -16.22 -45.07
CA ARG A 565 0.42 -17.65 -44.78
C ARG A 565 -0.47 -17.83 -43.56
N ARG A 566 -0.22 -17.05 -42.51
CA ARG A 566 -0.95 -17.11 -41.25
C ARG A 566 -2.40 -16.62 -41.37
N LYS A 567 -2.66 -15.70 -42.30
CA LYS A 567 -4.02 -15.30 -42.66
C LYS A 567 -4.77 -16.41 -43.40
N GLN A 568 -4.08 -17.17 -44.25
CA GLN A 568 -4.66 -18.30 -45.00
C GLN A 568 -4.88 -19.53 -44.11
N GLN A 569 -3.99 -19.79 -43.15
CA GLN A 569 -4.06 -20.91 -42.21
C GLN A 569 -3.74 -20.40 -40.79
N PRO A 570 -4.76 -20.01 -40.00
CA PRO A 570 -4.53 -19.59 -38.63
C PRO A 570 -4.10 -20.79 -37.77
N PRO A 571 -3.06 -20.63 -36.91
CA PRO A 571 -2.58 -21.73 -36.07
C PRO A 571 -3.62 -22.12 -35.01
N LEU A 572 -3.62 -23.41 -34.65
CA LEU A 572 -4.43 -23.94 -33.54
C LEU A 572 -3.95 -23.31 -32.22
N ARG A 573 -4.87 -22.72 -31.45
CA ARG A 573 -4.56 -22.21 -30.11
C ARG A 573 -4.27 -23.36 -29.17
N LEU A 574 -3.03 -23.49 -28.74
CA LEU A 574 -2.64 -24.32 -27.61
C LEU A 574 -2.67 -23.43 -26.36
N TYR A 575 -3.56 -23.75 -25.42
CA TYR A 575 -3.53 -23.13 -24.10
C TYR A 575 -2.44 -23.82 -23.27
N SER A 576 -1.50 -23.04 -22.75
CA SER A 576 -0.55 -23.51 -21.74
C SER A 576 -1.17 -23.27 -20.37
N ASP A 577 -1.46 -24.35 -19.64
CA ASP A 577 -1.98 -24.31 -18.25
C ASP A 577 -0.84 -24.22 -17.21
N GLN A 578 0.38 -23.88 -17.61
CA GLN A 578 1.49 -23.78 -16.66
C GLN A 578 1.42 -22.49 -15.85
N PRO A 579 1.56 -22.55 -14.51
CA PRO A 579 1.65 -21.36 -13.68
C PRO A 579 2.89 -20.55 -14.08
N VAL A 580 2.68 -19.26 -14.34
CA VAL A 580 3.75 -18.33 -14.72
C VAL A 580 4.58 -18.00 -13.48
N ASP A 581 5.89 -18.28 -13.49
CA ASP A 581 6.81 -17.94 -12.40
C ASP A 581 7.14 -16.44 -12.42
N ILE A 582 6.59 -15.66 -11.48
CA ILE A 582 6.69 -14.19 -11.42
C ILE A 582 8.04 -13.72 -10.84
N GLY A 583 8.91 -14.65 -10.41
CA GLY A 583 10.19 -14.32 -9.77
C GLY A 583 10.02 -13.65 -8.40
N THR A 584 11.12 -13.09 -7.88
CA THR A 584 11.21 -12.49 -6.55
C THR A 584 11.10 -10.96 -6.58
N SER A 585 10.57 -10.37 -5.49
CA SER A 585 10.49 -8.92 -5.33
C SER A 585 11.79 -8.31 -4.78
N LEU A 586 11.98 -6.99 -4.94
CA LEU A 586 13.09 -6.24 -4.32
C LEU A 586 13.23 -6.55 -2.82
N VAL A 587 12.11 -6.58 -2.10
CA VAL A 587 12.10 -6.86 -0.66
C VAL A 587 12.60 -8.28 -0.37
N GLN A 588 12.14 -9.27 -1.14
CA GLN A 588 12.55 -10.68 -0.97
C GLN A 588 14.04 -10.89 -1.28
N ASP A 589 14.53 -10.30 -2.36
CA ASP A 589 15.93 -10.41 -2.76
C ASP A 589 16.87 -9.74 -1.75
N MET A 590 16.52 -8.54 -1.29
CA MET A 590 17.30 -7.83 -0.28
C MET A 590 17.30 -8.58 1.05
N LYS A 591 16.16 -9.15 1.46
CA LYS A 591 16.07 -10.01 2.64
C LYS A 591 17.00 -11.22 2.53
N ALA A 592 16.93 -11.97 1.44
CA ALA A 592 17.79 -13.14 1.21
C ALA A 592 19.28 -12.79 1.19
N TYR A 593 19.64 -11.62 0.62
CA TYR A 593 21.02 -11.14 0.61
C TYR A 593 21.56 -10.88 2.02
N LEU A 594 20.73 -10.31 2.90
CA LEU A 594 21.09 -10.00 4.29
C LEU A 594 21.13 -11.24 5.20
N GLU A 595 20.31 -12.23 4.90
CA GLU A 595 20.28 -13.51 5.63
C GLU A 595 21.51 -14.40 5.34
N GLY A 596 22.44 -13.94 4.51
CA GLY A 596 23.73 -14.59 4.25
C GLY A 596 24.11 -14.65 2.77
N GLY A 597 23.21 -14.27 1.87
CA GLY A 597 23.45 -14.26 0.43
C GLY A 597 24.54 -13.28 -0.02
N GLY A 598 24.99 -12.34 0.81
CA GLY A 598 25.98 -11.30 0.46
C GLY A 598 27.35 -11.39 1.15
N LEU A 599 27.62 -12.45 1.93
CA LEU A 599 28.80 -12.52 2.80
C LEU A 599 30.14 -12.36 2.07
N GLU A 600 30.20 -12.81 0.81
CA GLU A 600 31.40 -12.71 -0.03
C GLU A 600 31.71 -11.29 -0.52
N PHE A 601 30.77 -10.35 -0.41
CA PHE A 601 30.92 -8.94 -0.79
C PHE A 601 31.03 -8.00 0.42
N CYS A 602 31.20 -8.54 1.63
CA CYS A 602 31.28 -7.75 2.85
C CYS A 602 32.72 -7.26 3.10
N ASP A 603 32.95 -5.95 2.98
CA ASP A 603 34.26 -5.31 3.17
C ASP A 603 34.52 -4.84 4.62
N ILE A 604 33.48 -4.76 5.44
CA ILE A 604 33.50 -4.22 6.80
C ILE A 604 32.97 -5.29 7.75
N VAL A 605 33.52 -5.36 8.96
CA VAL A 605 32.98 -6.21 10.03
C VAL A 605 32.54 -5.29 11.17
N LEU A 606 31.23 -5.12 11.33
CA LEU A 606 30.65 -4.42 12.47
C LEU A 606 30.76 -5.30 13.71
N LEU A 607 31.35 -4.78 14.78
CA LEU A 607 31.41 -5.47 16.06
C LEU A 607 30.21 -5.04 16.91
N LEU A 608 29.23 -5.93 17.09
CA LEU A 608 28.10 -5.74 17.99
C LEU A 608 28.35 -6.57 19.25
N ASP A 609 28.61 -5.91 20.38
CA ASP A 609 28.96 -6.53 21.66
C ASP A 609 30.09 -7.57 21.57
N GLY A 610 31.11 -7.26 20.77
CA GLY A 610 32.25 -8.16 20.55
C GLY A 610 31.99 -9.28 19.55
N HIS A 611 30.78 -9.38 18.97
CA HIS A 611 30.48 -10.32 17.91
C HIS A 611 30.65 -9.69 16.51
N PRO A 612 31.51 -10.26 15.64
CA PRO A 612 31.72 -9.76 14.29
C PRO A 612 30.51 -10.02 13.38
N ARG A 613 30.03 -8.97 12.72
CA ARG A 613 28.96 -8.98 11.72
C ARG A 613 29.49 -8.42 10.39
N PRO A 614 29.71 -9.25 9.37
CA PRO A 614 30.13 -8.79 8.04
C PRO A 614 29.08 -7.86 7.41
N CYS A 615 29.53 -6.79 6.76
CA CYS A 615 28.73 -5.75 6.08
C CYS A 615 29.55 -5.16 4.92
N SER A 616 28.94 -4.51 3.91
CA SER A 616 29.68 -3.79 2.86
C SER A 616 29.69 -2.28 3.09
N GLN A 617 30.71 -1.58 2.56
CA GLN A 617 30.84 -0.12 2.72
C GLN A 617 29.67 0.66 2.08
N SER A 618 29.10 0.13 0.98
CA SER A 618 27.87 0.66 0.36
C SER A 618 26.64 0.60 1.28
N HIS A 619 26.57 -0.34 2.23
CA HIS A 619 25.51 -0.37 3.26
C HIS A 619 25.70 0.70 4.35
N THR A 620 26.93 1.20 4.55
CA THR A 620 27.22 2.22 5.57
C THR A 620 27.07 3.67 5.06
N GLY A 621 27.11 3.86 3.73
CA GLY A 621 26.96 5.16 3.05
C GLY A 621 25.54 5.44 2.54
N SER A 622 24.80 4.43 2.09
CA SER A 622 23.34 4.52 1.98
C SER A 622 22.80 4.98 3.34
N PRO A 623 21.80 5.90 3.42
CA PRO A 623 21.21 6.20 4.71
C PRO A 623 20.82 4.85 5.31
N VAL A 624 21.30 4.60 6.53
CA VAL A 624 20.96 3.44 7.37
C VAL A 624 19.48 3.55 7.80
N GLN A 625 18.60 3.92 6.86
CA GLN A 625 17.17 4.15 6.99
C GLN A 625 16.34 2.97 6.51
N LEU A 626 16.94 1.89 5.97
CA LEU A 626 16.15 0.81 5.36
C LEU A 626 16.42 -0.62 5.79
N LEU A 627 17.24 -0.87 6.81
CA LEU A 627 17.41 -2.21 7.35
C LEU A 627 17.34 -2.26 8.88
N ARG A 628 16.12 -2.10 9.35
CA ARG A 628 15.54 -2.98 10.36
C ARG A 628 14.06 -3.19 10.02
N GLY A 629 13.87 -3.94 8.94
CA GLY A 629 12.62 -4.60 8.59
C GLY A 629 12.87 -6.10 8.45
N ASP A 630 13.64 -6.68 9.37
CA ASP A 630 13.38 -8.02 9.91
C ASP A 630 14.34 -8.29 11.08
N VAL A 631 13.72 -8.73 12.16
CA VAL A 631 14.32 -9.25 13.39
C VAL A 631 15.21 -10.43 13.03
N PRO A 632 16.49 -10.51 13.47
CA PRO A 632 17.14 -11.79 13.53
C PRO A 632 16.43 -12.59 14.63
N LEU A 633 15.54 -13.49 14.24
CA LEU A 633 15.29 -14.68 15.03
C LEU A 633 16.65 -15.36 15.21
N LEU A 634 17.25 -15.12 16.38
CA LEU A 634 17.68 -16.18 17.27
C LEU A 634 18.19 -17.45 16.57
N HIS A 635 19.37 -17.36 15.95
CA HIS A 635 20.36 -18.41 16.16
C HIS A 635 21.16 -18.12 17.44
N ALA A 636 20.45 -17.85 18.52
CA ALA A 636 20.95 -18.14 19.85
C ALA A 636 20.67 -19.64 20.07
N ARG A 637 21.70 -20.47 19.88
CA ARG A 637 21.76 -21.76 20.57
C ARG A 637 21.44 -21.50 22.05
N ARG A 638 20.26 -21.94 22.51
CA ARG A 638 19.84 -22.14 23.90
C ARG A 638 20.76 -21.49 24.95
N ARG A 639 20.74 -20.17 25.12
CA ARG A 639 21.15 -19.51 26.39
C ARG A 639 20.35 -18.21 26.56
N SER A 640 19.42 -18.25 27.52
CA SER A 640 18.72 -17.13 28.21
C SER A 640 18.14 -15.99 27.37
N GLY A 641 16.80 -15.88 27.33
CA GLY A 641 16.01 -14.85 26.65
C GLY A 641 16.11 -13.41 27.21
N GLU A 642 16.96 -13.15 28.20
CA GLU A 642 17.06 -11.83 28.87
C GLU A 642 17.67 -10.73 27.99
N HIS A 643 18.43 -11.08 26.95
CA HIS A 643 19.22 -10.12 26.18
C HIS A 643 18.47 -9.53 24.97
N LEU A 644 17.60 -10.28 24.29
CA LEU A 644 17.01 -9.86 23.02
C LEU A 644 16.12 -8.61 23.14
N HIS A 645 15.34 -8.53 24.22
CA HIS A 645 14.37 -7.46 24.42
C HIS A 645 15.04 -6.09 24.65
N ARG A 646 16.17 -6.05 25.35
CA ARG A 646 16.90 -4.79 25.66
C ARG A 646 17.42 -4.07 24.41
N TYR A 647 17.84 -4.80 23.37
CA TYR A 647 18.39 -4.20 22.14
C TYR A 647 17.33 -3.62 21.20
N LEU A 648 16.07 -4.05 21.31
CA LEU A 648 14.97 -3.47 20.53
C LEU A 648 14.52 -2.11 21.10
N PHE A 649 14.59 -1.93 22.43
CA PHE A 649 14.28 -0.66 23.10
C PHE A 649 15.35 0.42 22.93
N ALA A 650 16.64 0.03 22.92
CA ALA A 650 17.74 0.99 22.91
C ALA A 650 18.25 1.39 21.51
N ALA A 651 18.09 0.53 20.49
CA ALA A 651 18.73 0.74 19.19
C ALA A 651 18.33 2.02 18.44
N PRO A 652 17.05 2.46 18.41
CA PRO A 652 16.69 3.71 17.73
C PRO A 652 17.38 4.93 18.35
N TYR A 653 17.50 4.95 19.67
CA TYR A 653 18.11 6.04 20.44
C TYR A 653 19.64 6.00 20.39
N TYR A 654 20.25 4.82 20.53
CA TYR A 654 21.70 4.66 20.61
C TYR A 654 22.42 5.02 19.31
N TYR A 655 21.80 4.78 18.15
CA TYR A 655 22.38 5.09 16.85
C TYR A 655 21.91 6.43 16.26
N GLY A 656 21.22 7.26 17.05
CA GLY A 656 20.77 8.58 16.61
C GLY A 656 19.75 8.54 15.47
N PHE A 657 19.00 7.44 15.33
CA PHE A 657 17.98 7.33 14.29
C PHE A 657 16.79 8.20 14.66
N SER A 658 16.67 9.36 14.01
CA SER A 658 15.50 10.25 14.04
C SER A 658 14.27 9.68 13.33
N ASN A 659 14.29 8.39 12.97
CA ASN A 659 13.25 7.76 12.16
C ASN A 659 12.16 7.12 13.02
N ASN A 660 10.98 7.75 13.04
CA ASN A 660 9.76 7.27 13.70
C ASN A 660 9.33 5.85 13.23
N ARG A 661 9.80 5.36 12.08
CA ARG A 661 9.42 4.05 11.51
C ARG A 661 10.01 2.86 12.24
N LEU A 662 11.32 2.89 12.52
CA LEU A 662 11.96 1.80 13.25
C LEU A 662 11.38 1.71 14.66
N GLN A 663 11.10 2.87 15.25
CA GLN A 663 10.42 2.95 16.54
C GLN A 663 9.01 2.34 16.48
N ALA A 664 8.21 2.67 15.46
CA ALA A 664 6.87 2.10 15.25
C ALA A 664 6.88 0.58 14.94
N TYR A 665 7.82 0.10 14.12
CA TYR A 665 7.97 -1.33 13.80
C TYR A 665 8.47 -2.13 15.00
N CYS A 666 9.50 -1.64 15.71
CA CYS A 666 9.97 -2.27 16.95
C CYS A 666 8.85 -2.31 17.99
N LYS A 667 8.04 -1.25 18.10
CA LYS A 667 6.84 -1.22 18.95
C LYS A 667 5.88 -2.35 18.60
N GLN A 668 5.42 -2.45 17.35
CA GLN A 668 4.44 -3.46 16.92
C GLN A 668 4.96 -4.90 17.06
N ASN A 669 6.25 -5.13 16.74
CA ASN A 669 6.85 -6.46 16.84
C ASN A 669 7.03 -6.87 18.31
N LEU A 670 7.41 -5.93 19.18
CA LEU A 670 7.46 -6.19 20.63
C LEU A 670 6.07 -6.47 21.19
N GLU A 671 5.04 -5.70 20.80
CA GLU A 671 3.65 -5.86 21.23
C GLU A 671 3.04 -7.22 20.85
N MET A 672 3.20 -7.65 19.59
CA MET A 672 2.69 -8.94 19.12
C MET A 672 3.34 -10.15 19.80
N ASN A 673 4.52 -9.95 20.41
CA ASN A 673 5.27 -11.01 21.07
C ASN A 673 5.16 -10.95 22.59
N VAL A 674 4.44 -9.98 23.19
CA VAL A 674 4.18 -9.99 24.63
C VAL A 674 3.10 -11.03 24.94
N THR A 675 3.47 -12.05 25.70
CA THR A 675 2.60 -13.11 26.17
C THR A 675 2.62 -13.16 27.69
N VAL A 676 1.67 -13.91 28.29
CA VAL A 676 1.65 -14.16 29.74
C VAL A 676 3.02 -14.64 30.23
N GLU A 677 3.72 -15.48 29.46
CA GLU A 677 4.95 -16.14 29.89
C GLU A 677 6.14 -15.18 29.97
N ASN A 678 6.17 -14.12 29.14
CA ASN A 678 7.31 -13.20 29.05
C ASN A 678 7.01 -11.77 29.54
N VAL A 679 5.75 -11.43 29.84
CA VAL A 679 5.31 -10.06 30.18
C VAL A 679 6.08 -9.44 31.35
N LEU A 680 6.45 -10.23 32.37
CA LEU A 680 7.19 -9.74 33.54
C LEU A 680 8.63 -9.34 33.20
N GLN A 681 9.28 -10.09 32.30
CA GLN A 681 10.63 -9.81 31.85
C GLN A 681 10.66 -8.58 30.95
N ILE A 682 9.63 -8.42 30.10
CA ILE A 682 9.48 -7.27 29.22
C ILE A 682 9.15 -6.01 30.04
N LEU A 683 8.33 -6.13 31.09
CA LEU A 683 8.06 -5.03 32.02
C LEU A 683 9.34 -4.50 32.68
N GLU A 684 10.20 -5.41 33.15
CA GLU A 684 11.48 -5.04 33.76
C GLU A 684 12.45 -4.39 32.75
N ALA A 685 12.47 -4.90 31.52
CA ALA A 685 13.26 -4.31 30.45
C ALA A 685 12.74 -2.92 30.05
N ALA A 686 11.42 -2.74 29.96
CA ALA A 686 10.78 -1.46 29.64
C ALA A 686 11.06 -0.40 30.71
N ASP A 687 11.01 -0.78 31.99
CA ASP A 687 11.33 0.10 33.11
C ASP A 687 12.81 0.52 33.13
N LYS A 688 13.72 -0.45 32.95
CA LYS A 688 15.17 -0.17 32.83
C LYS A 688 15.53 0.73 31.66
N THR A 689 14.76 0.67 30.57
CA THR A 689 14.98 1.47 29.36
C THR A 689 14.11 2.73 29.29
N GLN A 690 13.31 3.01 30.33
CA GLN A 690 12.37 4.14 30.39
C GLN A 690 11.36 4.16 29.23
N ALA A 691 11.01 2.99 28.69
CA ALA A 691 10.00 2.82 27.66
C ALA A 691 8.59 2.81 28.28
N LEU A 692 8.10 4.00 28.65
CA LEU A 692 6.85 4.20 29.42
C LEU A 692 5.62 3.52 28.81
N ASP A 693 5.51 3.48 27.48
CA ASP A 693 4.33 2.93 26.80
C ASP A 693 4.32 1.42 26.73
N MET A 694 5.49 0.80 26.56
CA MET A 694 5.62 -0.65 26.70
C MET A 694 5.40 -1.07 28.16
N LYS A 695 5.87 -0.26 29.12
CA LYS A 695 5.57 -0.47 30.53
C LYS A 695 4.06 -0.48 30.78
N LYS A 696 3.32 0.52 30.27
CA LYS A 696 1.84 0.56 30.32
C LYS A 696 1.18 -0.64 29.65
N HIS A 697 1.67 -1.05 28.47
CA HIS A 697 1.14 -2.21 27.74
C HIS A 697 1.34 -3.52 28.51
N CYS A 698 2.53 -3.75 29.07
CA CYS A 698 2.79 -4.90 29.94
C CYS A 698 1.87 -4.88 31.17
N LEU A 699 1.71 -3.73 31.83
CA LEU A 699 0.80 -3.57 32.97
C LEU A 699 -0.65 -3.90 32.58
N HIS A 700 -1.12 -3.45 31.42
CA HIS A 700 -2.45 -3.76 30.90
C HIS A 700 -2.66 -5.27 30.70
N ILE A 701 -1.70 -5.98 30.08
CA ILE A 701 -1.77 -7.44 29.92
C ILE A 701 -1.75 -8.14 31.29
N ILE A 702 -0.91 -7.68 32.21
CA ILE A 702 -0.82 -8.22 33.57
C ILE A 702 -2.15 -8.07 34.29
N VAL A 703 -2.82 -6.92 34.20
CA VAL A 703 -4.13 -6.69 34.80
C VAL A 703 -5.19 -7.62 34.20
N HIS A 704 -5.29 -7.67 32.87
CA HIS A 704 -6.31 -8.48 32.19
C HIS A 704 -6.11 -10.00 32.33
N GLN A 705 -4.88 -10.45 32.60
CA GLN A 705 -4.55 -11.87 32.73
C GLN A 705 -3.88 -12.17 34.08
N PHE A 706 -4.20 -11.39 35.12
CA PHE A 706 -3.51 -11.42 36.41
C PHE A 706 -3.50 -12.81 37.06
N ILE A 707 -4.59 -13.56 36.97
CA ILE A 707 -4.70 -14.93 37.53
C ILE A 707 -3.64 -15.86 36.93
N LYS A 708 -3.26 -15.67 35.65
CA LYS A 708 -2.24 -16.47 35.00
C LYS A 708 -0.84 -15.94 35.31
N VAL A 709 -0.68 -14.63 35.35
CA VAL A 709 0.61 -13.97 35.64
C VAL A 709 1.02 -14.16 37.10
N SER A 710 0.08 -14.16 38.05
CA SER A 710 0.33 -14.36 39.49
C SER A 710 0.92 -15.73 39.82
N LYS A 711 0.69 -16.71 38.93
CA LYS A 711 1.22 -18.07 39.02
C LYS A 711 2.64 -18.19 38.46
N LEU A 712 3.19 -17.14 37.85
CA LEU A 712 4.55 -17.16 37.32
C LEU A 712 5.58 -17.00 38.45
N PRO A 713 6.65 -17.80 38.43
CA PRO A 713 7.67 -17.78 39.49
C PRO A 713 8.41 -16.43 39.56
N ASN A 714 8.51 -15.72 38.43
CA ASN A 714 9.28 -14.48 38.29
C ASN A 714 8.56 -13.23 38.82
N LEU A 715 7.29 -13.33 39.25
CA LEU A 715 6.58 -12.17 39.79
C LEU A 715 7.23 -11.69 41.10
N ARG A 716 7.68 -12.64 41.93
CA ARG A 716 8.31 -12.35 43.22
C ARG A 716 9.73 -11.78 43.11
N SER A 717 10.35 -11.89 41.94
CA SER A 717 11.69 -11.37 41.67
C SER A 717 11.69 -9.95 41.09
N LEU A 718 10.52 -9.35 40.84
CA LEU A 718 10.43 -7.97 40.38
C LEU A 718 10.85 -6.97 41.46
N SER A 719 11.29 -5.79 41.02
CA SER A 719 11.60 -4.68 41.93
C SER A 719 10.34 -4.23 42.69
N GLN A 720 10.52 -3.70 43.90
CA GLN A 720 9.40 -3.17 44.70
C GLN A 720 8.62 -2.08 43.95
N LEU A 721 9.30 -1.26 43.14
CA LEU A 721 8.68 -0.22 42.31
C LEU A 721 7.75 -0.84 41.25
N LEU A 722 8.21 -1.86 40.53
CA LEU A 722 7.39 -2.53 39.51
C LEU A 722 6.20 -3.29 40.11
N LEU A 723 6.37 -3.86 41.30
CA LEU A 723 5.26 -4.49 42.04
C LEU A 723 4.20 -3.46 42.46
N LEU A 724 4.62 -2.28 42.89
CA LEU A 724 3.71 -1.17 43.19
C LEU A 724 2.96 -0.71 41.93
N ASP A 725 3.64 -0.56 40.79
CA ASP A 725 3.02 -0.19 39.52
C ASP A 725 1.95 -1.20 39.08
N ILE A 726 2.19 -2.50 39.29
CA ILE A 726 1.21 -3.56 39.03
C ILE A 726 0.00 -3.42 39.96
N ILE A 727 0.21 -3.21 41.25
CA ILE A 727 -0.86 -3.07 42.24
C ILE A 727 -1.71 -1.83 41.95
N GLU A 728 -1.09 -0.71 41.62
CA GLU A 728 -1.78 0.53 41.27
C GLU A 728 -2.58 0.38 39.96
N SER A 729 -2.02 -0.34 38.97
CA SER A 729 -2.72 -0.65 37.72
C SER A 729 -3.92 -1.58 37.93
N LEU A 730 -3.80 -2.56 38.83
CA LEU A 730 -4.92 -3.44 39.23
C LEU A 730 -6.03 -2.63 39.93
N ALA A 731 -5.66 -1.75 40.87
CA ALA A 731 -6.59 -0.93 41.62
C ALA A 731 -7.39 0.05 40.74
N THR A 732 -6.81 0.49 39.62
CA THR A 732 -7.44 1.45 38.70
C THR A 732 -8.37 0.81 37.67
N HIS A 733 -8.19 -0.47 37.33
CA HIS A 733 -8.88 -1.14 36.22
C HIS A 733 -9.87 -2.25 36.65
N ILE A 734 -9.83 -2.69 37.90
CA ILE A 734 -10.75 -3.72 38.42
C ILE A 734 -12.02 -3.05 38.95
N SER A 735 -13.18 -3.37 38.37
CA SER A 735 -14.48 -2.99 38.93
C SER A 735 -14.82 -3.82 40.18
N ASP A 736 -15.66 -3.31 41.08
CA ASP A 736 -16.10 -4.01 42.31
C ASP A 736 -16.59 -5.45 42.07
N LYS A 737 -17.11 -5.74 40.87
CA LYS A 737 -17.55 -7.09 40.46
C LYS A 737 -16.39 -8.08 40.20
N GLN A 738 -15.26 -7.61 39.68
CA GLN A 738 -14.08 -8.45 39.41
C GLN A 738 -13.24 -8.71 40.68
N CYS A 739 -13.25 -7.78 41.63
CA CYS A 739 -12.69 -7.99 42.98
C CYS A 739 -13.33 -9.19 43.69
N ALA A 740 -14.64 -9.43 43.48
CA ALA A 740 -15.36 -10.54 44.09
C ALA A 740 -14.95 -11.92 43.53
N GLU A 741 -14.54 -12.01 42.26
CA GLU A 741 -14.05 -13.24 41.63
C GLU A 741 -12.56 -13.49 41.95
N MET A 742 -11.76 -12.44 42.18
CA MET A 742 -10.36 -12.57 42.60
C MET A 742 -10.19 -12.89 44.09
N GLY A 743 -11.11 -12.43 44.94
CA GLY A 743 -11.07 -12.67 46.38
C GLY A 743 -11.27 -14.14 46.81
N SER A 744 -11.67 -15.02 45.89
CA SER A 744 -11.75 -16.47 46.17
C SER A 744 -10.44 -17.23 45.94
N ASP A 745 -9.46 -16.64 45.25
CA ASP A 745 -8.21 -17.30 44.82
C ASP A 745 -6.91 -16.59 45.25
N ILE A 746 -7.00 -15.45 45.95
CA ILE A 746 -5.89 -14.80 46.69
C ILE A 746 -5.94 -15.25 48.15
#